data_AF-A0A927G6M5-F1
#
_entry.id   AF-A0A927G6M5-F1
#
_cell.length_a   1.000
_cell.length_b   1.000
_cell.length_c   1.000
_cell.angle_alpha   90.00
_cell.angle_beta   90.00
_cell.angle_gamma   90.00
#
_symmetry.space_group_name_H-M   'P 1'
#
loop_
_entity.id
_entity.type
_entity.pdbx_description
1 polymer ?
#
loop_
_entity_poly.entity_id
_entity_poly.type
_entity_poly.pdbx_seq_one_letter_code
_entity_poly.pdbx_strand_id
1 'polypeptide(L)'
;MAEKNIVIIGAGYAGVHAAKKLAKKYKRDESVSITLIDRHSYHTMMTELHEVAAHRVEPDAIQFDLRRLFNRTKVKLVTDNVTHVDHDKQCVTTEHGSFPYDYLILGMGGEPNDFGTPGVGEHAFTLWSWEDAVKLREHIEKTVQRAARVHDDETRRAMLTFTVCGSGFTGIEMVGELVEWKARLAKNNKLDESDITLYVIEAAPTILNMLGRKDADKAESYLVKKGVKILKSSPIVEVKSDSIILKSGGEIPTHTLIWTAGVQANSDTKDYGMSSGRAGRLKVNEFMEAEGLENVYVIGDLAYFEEEPGKPQPQIVEAAEQTGMTAAKSIIAEISGGEKEPFKGKYHGVMVSIGARYGVADLSGIHLSGWFANFVKHMVNLYYFFGIRSGYYMFQYVMHEFFHTKDKRNIFRGFPTRYGNVLWSLPLRIFVAGFWIVEGCAKLWGEETWKEATSSFSNVKNLFNGLGEDSWLLANSVKMPFEWLQATTSGASEVAAEGAEYATPILSSMWGWFQWIMEIMLPTPEVAIFMQKAMVFIELGIGLAILGGLFTWLASLASAGFLVMFTLTAMLGWDKVWALPASIALMNGSGRSIGLDYWVVPFLQKTAGDWWYGKERAIYKDFDQVAAKPHSGSKDMSA
;
A
#
# COMPACT_ATOMS: atom_id res chain seq x y z
N MET A 1 42.26 -21.12 -20.82
CA MET A 1 42.59 -20.29 -19.63
C MET A 1 41.96 -20.97 -18.43
N ALA A 2 42.62 -20.95 -17.27
CA ALA A 2 42.02 -21.45 -16.04
C ALA A 2 40.74 -20.65 -15.74
N GLU A 3 39.68 -21.33 -15.32
CA GLU A 3 38.40 -20.71 -14.94
C GLU A 3 38.63 -19.81 -13.71
N LYS A 4 38.27 -18.53 -13.82
CA LYS A 4 38.31 -17.54 -12.74
C LYS A 4 37.06 -17.61 -11.89
N ASN A 5 37.21 -17.85 -10.60
CA ASN A 5 36.13 -18.04 -9.65
C ASN A 5 35.84 -16.76 -8.87
N ILE A 6 34.65 -16.20 -9.04
CA ILE A 6 34.17 -15.08 -8.24
C ILE A 6 33.15 -15.62 -7.23
N VAL A 7 33.47 -15.51 -5.95
CA VAL A 7 32.57 -15.88 -4.85
C VAL A 7 32.03 -14.62 -4.19
N ILE A 8 30.71 -14.55 -4.02
CA ILE A 8 30.00 -13.45 -3.38
C ILE A 8 29.26 -14.02 -2.18
N ILE A 9 29.49 -13.44 -1.00
CA ILE A 9 28.82 -13.83 0.24
C ILE A 9 27.80 -12.76 0.62
N GLY A 10 26.55 -13.15 0.78
CA GLY A 10 25.42 -12.28 1.08
C GLY A 10 24.67 -11.83 -0.16
N ALA A 11 23.37 -12.12 -0.20
CA ALA A 11 22.43 -11.76 -1.24
C ALA A 11 21.50 -10.60 -0.82
N GLY A 12 22.01 -9.68 0.00
CA GLY A 12 21.38 -8.38 0.28
C GLY A 12 21.46 -7.42 -0.92
N TYR A 13 21.15 -6.14 -0.69
CA TYR A 13 21.16 -5.09 -1.73
C TYR A 13 22.47 -5.05 -2.52
N ALA A 14 23.60 -5.02 -1.82
CA ALA A 14 24.94 -4.90 -2.40
C ALA A 14 25.33 -6.14 -3.22
N GLY A 15 25.20 -7.33 -2.63
CA GLY A 15 25.60 -8.60 -3.27
C GLY A 15 24.77 -8.94 -4.50
N VAL A 16 23.46 -8.70 -4.47
CA VAL A 16 22.58 -8.87 -5.64
C VAL A 16 23.01 -7.96 -6.79
N HIS A 17 23.32 -6.69 -6.51
CA HIS A 17 23.77 -5.74 -7.53
C HIS A 17 25.12 -6.14 -8.14
N ALA A 18 26.07 -6.53 -7.29
CA ALA A 18 27.38 -7.02 -7.72
C ALA A 18 27.23 -8.26 -8.63
N ALA A 19 26.47 -9.27 -8.19
CA ALA A 19 26.22 -10.50 -8.94
C ALA A 19 25.53 -10.21 -10.29
N LYS A 20 24.52 -9.33 -10.32
CA LYS A 20 23.82 -8.93 -11.56
C LYS A 20 24.74 -8.22 -12.54
N LYS A 21 25.65 -7.37 -12.05
CA LYS A 21 26.63 -6.65 -12.87
C LYS A 21 27.64 -7.62 -13.49
N LEU A 22 28.22 -8.49 -12.69
CA LEU A 22 29.18 -9.51 -13.13
C LEU A 22 28.54 -10.49 -14.12
N ALA A 23 27.35 -11.02 -13.81
CA ALA A 23 26.63 -11.94 -14.68
C ALA A 23 26.28 -11.32 -16.05
N LYS A 24 26.00 -10.01 -16.09
CA LYS A 24 25.78 -9.30 -17.36
C LYS A 24 27.08 -9.18 -18.16
N LYS A 25 28.19 -8.82 -17.52
CA LYS A 25 29.50 -8.65 -18.18
C LYS A 25 30.01 -9.97 -18.76
N TYR A 26 29.96 -11.04 -17.97
CA TYR A 26 30.52 -12.35 -18.33
C TYR A 26 29.49 -13.34 -18.90
N LYS A 27 28.33 -12.84 -19.37
CA LYS A 27 27.20 -13.68 -19.82
C LYS A 27 27.58 -14.80 -20.79
N ARG A 28 28.56 -14.55 -21.66
CA ARG A 28 29.04 -15.48 -22.70
C ARG A 28 30.48 -15.95 -22.50
N ASP A 29 31.09 -15.60 -21.37
CA ASP A 29 32.49 -15.88 -21.11
C ASP A 29 32.61 -17.07 -20.16
N GLU A 30 32.85 -18.26 -20.69
CA GLU A 30 32.97 -19.49 -19.90
C GLU A 30 34.29 -19.59 -19.11
N SER A 31 35.20 -18.63 -19.26
CA SER A 31 36.38 -18.56 -18.40
C SER A 31 36.10 -17.95 -17.02
N VAL A 32 34.86 -17.51 -16.75
CA VAL A 32 34.47 -16.91 -15.46
C VAL A 32 33.27 -17.65 -14.84
N SER A 33 33.46 -18.12 -13.60
CA SER A 33 32.44 -18.67 -12.70
C SER A 33 32.01 -17.62 -11.68
N ILE A 34 30.72 -17.58 -11.38
CA ILE A 34 30.17 -16.69 -10.35
C ILE A 34 29.31 -17.53 -9.40
N THR A 35 29.66 -17.53 -8.12
CA THR A 35 28.93 -18.20 -7.05
C THR A 35 28.43 -17.16 -6.05
N LEU A 36 27.12 -17.15 -5.79
CA LEU A 36 26.49 -16.32 -4.77
C LEU A 36 26.00 -17.22 -3.64
N ILE A 37 26.56 -17.02 -2.45
CA ILE A 37 26.27 -17.77 -1.23
C ILE A 37 25.45 -16.87 -0.30
N ASP A 38 24.31 -17.35 0.17
CA ASP A 38 23.51 -16.68 1.19
C ASP A 38 22.85 -17.71 2.12
N ARG A 39 22.58 -17.34 3.38
CA ARG A 39 21.91 -18.24 4.33
C ARG A 39 20.45 -18.52 3.96
N HIS A 40 19.85 -17.65 3.14
CA HIS A 40 18.49 -17.78 2.64
C HIS A 40 18.47 -18.02 1.13
N SER A 41 17.41 -18.68 0.65
CA SER A 41 17.17 -18.88 -0.78
C SER A 41 16.51 -17.66 -1.46
N TYR A 42 16.38 -16.54 -0.75
CA TYR A 42 15.66 -15.34 -1.15
C TYR A 42 16.42 -14.07 -0.76
N HIS A 43 16.24 -13.00 -1.52
CA HIS A 43 16.67 -11.64 -1.18
C HIS A 43 15.54 -10.94 -0.41
N THR A 44 15.85 -10.33 0.73
CA THR A 44 14.89 -9.59 1.54
C THR A 44 14.88 -8.10 1.20
N MET A 45 13.70 -7.54 0.92
CA MET A 45 13.50 -6.09 0.82
C MET A 45 13.50 -5.47 2.23
N MET A 46 14.69 -5.22 2.80
CA MET A 46 14.82 -4.79 4.20
C MET A 46 14.16 -3.45 4.49
N THR A 47 13.96 -2.60 3.48
CA THR A 47 13.27 -1.32 3.63
C THR A 47 11.80 -1.45 4.02
N GLU A 48 11.19 -2.63 3.86
CA GLU A 48 9.76 -2.87 4.11
C GLU A 48 9.51 -3.78 5.33
N LEU A 49 10.53 -4.05 6.16
CA LEU A 49 10.40 -4.90 7.36
C LEU A 49 9.34 -4.37 8.32
N HIS A 50 9.23 -3.05 8.46
CA HIS A 50 8.24 -2.39 9.32
C HIS A 50 6.81 -2.68 8.86
N GLU A 51 6.58 -2.84 7.55
CA GLU A 51 5.27 -3.16 6.99
C GLU A 51 4.83 -4.59 7.35
N VAL A 52 5.76 -5.55 7.31
CA VAL A 52 5.50 -6.94 7.74
C VAL A 52 5.30 -7.02 9.25
N ALA A 53 6.18 -6.36 10.03
CA ALA A 53 6.10 -6.33 11.49
C ALA A 53 4.79 -5.76 12.01
N ALA A 54 4.20 -4.81 11.28
CA ALA A 54 2.91 -4.22 11.61
C ALA A 54 1.73 -4.81 10.83
N HIS A 55 1.90 -5.97 10.18
CA HIS A 55 0.85 -6.68 9.45
C HIS A 55 0.10 -5.79 8.42
N ARG A 56 0.84 -4.93 7.72
CA ARG A 56 0.33 -4.21 6.54
C ARG A 56 0.37 -5.12 5.31
N VAL A 57 1.50 -5.77 5.10
CA VAL A 57 1.71 -6.79 4.07
C VAL A 57 1.98 -8.15 4.70
N GLU A 58 1.81 -9.20 3.90
CA GLU A 58 2.17 -10.55 4.32
C GLU A 58 3.68 -10.77 4.18
N PRO A 59 4.29 -11.70 4.96
CA PRO A 59 5.75 -11.86 5.00
C PRO A 59 6.39 -12.21 3.65
N ASP A 60 5.67 -12.88 2.75
CA ASP A 60 6.15 -13.25 1.41
C ASP A 60 6.28 -12.05 0.46
N ALA A 61 5.62 -10.92 0.75
CA ALA A 61 5.65 -9.72 -0.09
C ALA A 61 7.05 -9.09 -0.20
N ILE A 62 7.94 -9.36 0.76
CA ILE A 62 9.30 -8.80 0.83
C ILE A 62 10.39 -9.85 0.59
N GLN A 63 10.02 -11.09 0.26
CA GLN A 63 10.95 -12.19 -0.03
C GLN A 63 11.04 -12.43 -1.54
N PHE A 64 12.20 -12.16 -2.13
CA PHE A 64 12.43 -12.34 -3.56
C PHE A 64 13.32 -13.56 -3.80
N ASP A 65 12.71 -14.69 -4.17
CA ASP A 65 13.40 -15.94 -4.53
C ASP A 65 14.59 -15.68 -5.49
N LEU A 66 15.79 -16.08 -5.05
CA LEU A 66 17.04 -15.83 -5.74
C LEU A 66 17.10 -16.62 -7.05
N ARG A 67 16.54 -17.82 -7.09
CA ARG A 67 16.52 -18.67 -8.30
C ARG A 67 15.75 -18.00 -9.43
N ARG A 68 14.59 -17.41 -9.13
CA ARG A 68 13.81 -16.60 -10.07
C ARG A 68 14.54 -15.33 -10.43
N LEU A 69 15.19 -14.67 -9.46
CA LEU A 69 15.92 -13.43 -9.71
C LEU A 69 17.11 -13.65 -10.67
N PHE A 70 17.86 -14.74 -10.50
CA PHE A 70 19.04 -15.08 -11.30
C PHE A 70 18.74 -16.10 -12.41
N ASN A 71 17.47 -16.40 -12.67
CA ASN A 71 17.08 -17.27 -13.78
C ASN A 71 17.65 -16.76 -15.11
N ARG A 72 18.18 -17.67 -15.93
CA ARG A 72 18.87 -17.37 -17.20
C ARG A 72 20.13 -16.49 -17.06
N THR A 73 20.72 -16.46 -15.88
CA THR A 73 22.08 -15.95 -15.66
C THR A 73 23.03 -17.12 -15.38
N LYS A 74 24.34 -16.86 -15.36
CA LYS A 74 25.35 -17.87 -15.01
C LYS A 74 25.69 -17.93 -13.52
N VAL A 75 24.98 -17.18 -12.69
CA VAL A 75 25.22 -17.17 -11.24
C VAL A 75 24.80 -18.52 -10.67
N LYS A 76 25.75 -19.22 -10.04
CA LYS A 76 25.52 -20.41 -9.24
C LYS A 76 25.06 -19.96 -7.86
N LEU A 77 23.88 -20.41 -7.43
CA LEU A 77 23.32 -20.06 -6.13
C LEU A 77 23.62 -21.17 -5.13
N VAL A 78 24.08 -20.78 -3.96
CA VAL A 78 24.33 -21.67 -2.81
C VAL A 78 23.55 -21.11 -1.64
N THR A 79 22.66 -21.92 -1.06
CA THR A 79 21.96 -21.57 0.17
C THR A 79 22.62 -22.31 1.32
N ASP A 80 23.48 -21.64 2.06
CA ASP A 80 24.29 -22.22 3.13
C ASP A 80 24.84 -21.14 4.07
N ASN A 81 25.18 -21.51 5.30
CA ASN A 81 25.85 -20.60 6.25
C ASN A 81 27.36 -20.65 6.03
N VAL A 82 27.98 -19.49 5.85
CA VAL A 82 29.44 -19.38 5.81
C VAL A 82 29.99 -19.43 7.23
N THR A 83 30.97 -20.29 7.45
CA THR A 83 31.60 -20.49 8.77
C THR A 83 33.02 -19.95 8.82
N HIS A 84 33.74 -19.93 7.70
CA HIS A 84 35.13 -19.50 7.65
C HIS A 84 35.54 -19.02 6.26
N VAL A 85 36.46 -18.06 6.23
CA VAL A 85 37.13 -17.58 5.01
C VAL A 85 38.64 -17.73 5.21
N ASP A 86 39.25 -18.61 4.41
CA ASP A 86 40.69 -18.84 4.40
C ASP A 86 41.31 -18.04 3.26
N HIS A 87 41.99 -16.94 3.60
CA HIS A 87 42.61 -16.05 2.63
C HIS A 87 43.89 -16.61 2.00
N ASP A 88 44.62 -17.47 2.73
CA ASP A 88 45.87 -18.08 2.25
C ASP A 88 45.58 -19.15 1.19
N LYS A 89 44.53 -19.95 1.40
CA LYS A 89 44.06 -20.97 0.44
C LYS A 89 43.03 -20.45 -0.55
N GLN A 90 42.62 -19.18 -0.41
CA GLN A 90 41.57 -18.53 -1.17
C GLN A 90 40.30 -19.39 -1.27
N CYS A 91 39.74 -19.75 -0.10
CA CYS A 91 38.60 -20.65 -0.02
C CYS A 91 37.57 -20.19 1.02
N VAL A 92 36.30 -20.22 0.64
CA VAL A 92 35.16 -19.99 1.54
C VAL A 92 34.61 -21.33 2.00
N THR A 93 34.53 -21.55 3.30
CA THR A 93 33.93 -22.76 3.90
C THR A 93 32.54 -22.45 4.41
N THR A 94 31.60 -23.32 4.08
CA THR A 94 30.22 -23.30 4.59
C THR A 94 29.95 -24.55 5.42
N GLU A 95 28.79 -24.64 6.05
CA GLU A 95 28.41 -25.83 6.83
C GLU A 95 28.41 -27.12 5.97
N HIS A 96 28.08 -27.01 4.68
CA HIS A 96 27.91 -28.17 3.79
C HIS A 96 28.89 -28.21 2.61
N GLY A 97 29.87 -27.31 2.53
CA GLY A 97 30.75 -27.24 1.37
C GLY A 97 31.96 -26.31 1.48
N SER A 98 32.76 -26.28 0.41
CA SER A 98 33.92 -25.40 0.28
C SER A 98 33.99 -24.87 -1.15
N PHE A 99 34.25 -23.57 -1.26
CA PHE A 99 34.17 -22.82 -2.52
C PHE A 99 35.48 -22.05 -2.72
N PRO A 100 36.38 -22.52 -3.62
CA PRO A 100 37.58 -21.77 -3.96
C PRO A 100 37.22 -20.48 -4.70
N TYR A 101 38.01 -19.44 -4.52
CA TYR A 101 37.82 -18.15 -5.17
C TYR A 101 39.15 -17.62 -5.73
N ASP A 102 39.08 -16.93 -6.87
CA ASP A 102 40.10 -15.98 -7.31
C ASP A 102 39.77 -14.58 -6.78
N TYR A 103 38.47 -14.25 -6.72
CA TYR A 103 37.95 -12.98 -6.20
C TYR A 103 36.82 -13.23 -5.21
N LEU A 104 36.86 -12.54 -4.07
CA LEU A 104 35.86 -12.64 -3.01
C LEU A 104 35.15 -11.30 -2.81
N ILE A 105 33.83 -11.31 -2.73
CA ILE A 105 33.02 -10.15 -2.32
C ILE A 105 32.27 -10.51 -1.03
N LEU A 106 32.49 -9.73 0.03
CA LEU A 106 31.82 -9.82 1.32
C LEU A 106 30.72 -8.77 1.44
N GLY A 107 29.46 -9.21 1.40
CA GLY A 107 28.26 -8.39 1.46
C GLY A 107 27.24 -8.88 2.49
N MET A 108 27.71 -9.34 3.66
CA MET A 108 26.89 -9.93 4.73
C MET A 108 26.08 -8.92 5.56
N GLY A 109 26.12 -7.63 5.20
CA GLY A 109 25.31 -6.58 5.81
C GLY A 109 25.75 -6.20 7.24
N GLY A 110 24.82 -5.59 7.97
CA GLY A 110 24.98 -5.24 9.38
C GLY A 110 24.07 -6.07 10.29
N GLU A 111 24.09 -5.75 11.58
CA GLU A 111 23.20 -6.27 12.61
C GLU A 111 22.82 -5.15 13.60
N PRO A 112 21.75 -5.29 14.38
CA PRO A 112 21.39 -4.33 15.43
C PRO A 112 22.52 -4.12 16.44
N ASN A 113 22.70 -2.87 16.88
CA ASN A 113 23.65 -2.53 17.94
C ASN A 113 22.89 -2.19 19.23
N ASP A 114 23.10 -2.98 20.29
CA ASP A 114 22.51 -2.77 21.62
C ASP A 114 23.30 -1.78 22.49
N PHE A 115 24.48 -1.36 22.04
CA PHE A 115 25.44 -0.52 22.75
C PHE A 115 25.88 -1.08 24.12
N GLY A 116 25.73 -2.40 24.35
CA GLY A 116 25.95 -3.04 25.63
C GLY A 116 24.92 -2.64 26.71
N THR A 117 23.76 -2.14 26.31
CA THR A 117 22.68 -1.77 27.23
C THR A 117 22.08 -3.03 27.86
N PRO A 118 22.14 -3.22 29.19
CA PRO A 118 21.65 -4.43 29.85
C PRO A 118 20.18 -4.74 29.51
N GLY A 119 19.91 -6.00 29.19
CA GLY A 119 18.56 -6.52 28.94
C GLY A 119 18.02 -6.33 27.52
N VAL A 120 18.72 -5.59 26.64
CA VAL A 120 18.25 -5.39 25.25
C VAL A 120 18.19 -6.72 24.50
N GLY A 121 19.24 -7.55 24.57
CA GLY A 121 19.28 -8.83 23.88
C GLY A 121 18.24 -9.84 24.37
N GLU A 122 17.86 -9.75 25.65
CA GLU A 122 16.94 -10.67 26.30
C GLU A 122 15.47 -10.27 26.18
N HIS A 123 15.19 -8.96 26.16
CA HIS A 123 13.83 -8.43 26.34
C HIS A 123 13.35 -7.50 25.22
N ALA A 124 14.24 -7.00 24.34
CA ALA A 124 13.85 -6.19 23.20
C ALA A 124 13.65 -7.02 21.93
N PHE A 125 12.85 -6.46 21.02
CA PHE A 125 12.69 -6.93 19.65
C PHE A 125 13.50 -6.05 18.72
N THR A 126 14.29 -6.66 17.86
CA THR A 126 14.95 -5.96 16.76
C THR A 126 14.05 -5.92 15.53
N LEU A 127 14.46 -5.16 14.52
CA LEU A 127 13.78 -5.12 13.22
C LEU A 127 14.82 -5.01 12.11
N TRP A 128 15.59 -6.09 11.91
CA TRP A 128 16.70 -6.12 10.97
C TRP A 128 16.69 -7.32 10.03
N SER A 129 15.93 -8.36 10.36
CA SER A 129 15.71 -9.53 9.52
C SER A 129 14.24 -9.76 9.21
N TRP A 130 13.96 -10.61 8.22
CA TRP A 130 12.60 -11.04 7.94
C TRP A 130 11.99 -11.78 9.14
N GLU A 131 12.79 -12.63 9.79
CA GLU A 131 12.46 -13.38 10.99
C GLU A 131 12.09 -12.45 12.16
N ASP A 132 12.84 -11.36 12.34
CA ASP A 132 12.54 -10.32 13.34
C ASP A 132 11.16 -9.71 13.11
N ALA A 133 10.84 -9.35 11.87
CA ALA A 133 9.56 -8.75 11.52
C ALA A 133 8.39 -9.71 11.81
N VAL A 134 8.53 -10.99 11.44
CA VAL A 134 7.52 -12.02 11.73
C VAL A 134 7.37 -12.23 13.23
N LYS A 135 8.49 -12.38 13.95
CA LYS A 135 8.51 -12.56 15.42
C LYS A 135 7.84 -11.39 16.14
N LEU A 136 8.14 -10.15 15.72
CA LEU A 136 7.55 -8.94 16.30
C LEU A 136 6.04 -8.85 16.02
N ARG A 137 5.60 -9.14 14.79
CA ARG A 137 4.18 -9.21 14.43
C ARG A 137 3.44 -10.19 15.35
N GLU A 138 3.94 -11.41 15.46
CA GLU A 138 3.33 -12.44 16.31
C GLU A 138 3.29 -12.02 17.78
N HIS A 139 4.37 -11.44 18.29
CA HIS A 139 4.44 -10.95 19.67
C HIS A 139 3.38 -9.89 19.95
N ILE A 140 3.24 -8.89 19.07
CA ILE A 140 2.24 -7.83 19.24
C ILE A 140 0.83 -8.42 19.24
N GLU A 141 0.50 -9.28 18.27
CA GLU A 141 -0.82 -9.90 18.20
C GLU A 141 -1.13 -10.74 19.45
N LYS A 142 -0.20 -11.60 19.87
CA LYS A 142 -0.34 -12.42 21.09
C LYS A 142 -0.41 -11.56 22.34
N THR A 143 0.34 -10.48 22.43
CA THR A 143 0.34 -9.57 23.58
C THR A 143 -0.99 -8.83 23.72
N VAL A 144 -1.54 -8.30 22.62
CA VAL A 144 -2.87 -7.65 22.65
C VAL A 144 -3.97 -8.67 22.98
N GLN A 145 -3.92 -9.87 22.42
CA GLN A 145 -4.88 -10.95 22.74
C GLN A 145 -4.85 -11.33 24.22
N ARG A 146 -3.66 -11.40 24.82
CA ARG A 146 -3.51 -11.66 26.27
C ARG A 146 -4.01 -10.48 27.08
N ALA A 147 -3.64 -9.26 26.73
CA ALA A 147 -4.04 -8.04 27.43
C ALA A 147 -5.57 -7.88 27.48
N ALA A 148 -6.28 -8.29 26.43
CA ALA A 148 -7.75 -8.33 26.44
C ALA A 148 -8.34 -9.26 27.51
N ARG A 149 -7.58 -10.20 28.08
CA ARG A 149 -8.05 -11.09 29.15
C ARG A 149 -7.58 -10.66 30.54
N VAL A 150 -6.76 -9.61 30.63
CA VAL A 150 -6.21 -9.12 31.89
C VAL A 150 -7.16 -8.10 32.50
N HIS A 151 -7.57 -8.35 33.74
CA HIS A 151 -8.45 -7.46 34.50
C HIS A 151 -7.68 -6.42 35.32
N ASP A 152 -6.41 -6.69 35.65
CA ASP A 152 -5.55 -5.70 36.31
C ASP A 152 -5.20 -4.57 35.34
N ASP A 153 -5.59 -3.35 35.69
CA ASP A 153 -5.51 -2.19 34.82
C ASP A 153 -4.07 -1.73 34.55
N GLU A 154 -3.18 -1.86 35.53
CA GLU A 154 -1.77 -1.47 35.38
C GLU A 154 -1.03 -2.45 34.47
N THR A 155 -1.16 -3.75 34.72
CA THR A 155 -0.58 -4.80 33.89
C THR A 155 -1.13 -4.74 32.46
N ARG A 156 -2.46 -4.60 32.30
CA ARG A 156 -3.07 -4.46 30.96
C ARG A 156 -2.52 -3.25 30.21
N ARG A 157 -2.37 -2.12 30.89
CA ARG A 157 -1.82 -0.88 30.30
C ARG A 157 -0.35 -1.06 29.90
N ALA A 158 0.46 -1.73 30.71
CA ALA A 158 1.83 -2.08 30.35
C ALA A 158 1.87 -2.97 29.10
N MET A 159 1.00 -3.98 29.01
CA MET A 159 0.94 -4.87 27.84
C MET A 159 0.49 -4.16 26.55
N LEU A 160 -0.40 -3.17 26.67
CA LEU A 160 -0.88 -2.35 25.55
C LEU A 160 -0.03 -1.10 25.29
N THR A 161 1.09 -0.95 25.99
CA THR A 161 2.09 0.08 25.72
C THR A 161 3.17 -0.50 24.82
N PHE A 162 3.35 0.07 23.63
CA PHE A 162 4.43 -0.30 22.70
C PHE A 162 5.44 0.83 22.63
N THR A 163 6.70 0.48 22.80
CA THR A 163 7.82 1.43 22.88
C THR A 163 8.80 1.17 21.74
N VAL A 164 9.12 2.19 20.96
CA VAL A 164 10.16 2.15 19.93
C VAL A 164 11.35 2.97 20.40
N CYS A 165 12.52 2.34 20.53
CA CYS A 165 13.78 3.03 20.82
C CYS A 165 14.49 3.40 19.52
N GLY A 166 14.89 4.67 19.40
CA GLY A 166 15.51 5.23 18.23
C GLY A 166 14.49 5.93 17.33
N SER A 167 14.81 7.16 16.91
CA SER A 167 13.97 7.99 16.05
C SER A 167 14.59 8.22 14.66
N GLY A 168 15.43 7.29 14.22
CA GLY A 168 15.90 7.20 12.84
C GLY A 168 14.80 6.68 11.89
N PHE A 169 15.19 6.32 10.67
CA PHE A 169 14.25 5.84 9.65
C PHE A 169 13.41 4.66 10.14
N THR A 170 14.05 3.55 10.50
CA THR A 170 13.37 2.32 10.94
C THR A 170 12.41 2.54 12.09
N GLY A 171 12.80 3.31 13.11
CA GLY A 171 11.95 3.57 14.27
C GLY A 171 10.70 4.40 13.94
N ILE A 172 10.87 5.45 13.13
CA ILE A 172 9.75 6.31 12.72
C ILE A 172 8.81 5.61 11.73
N GLU A 173 9.35 4.83 10.79
CA GLU A 173 8.55 4.01 9.88
C GLU A 173 7.74 2.97 10.68
N MET A 174 8.38 2.27 11.63
CA MET A 174 7.73 1.28 12.49
C MET A 174 6.60 1.88 13.33
N VAL A 175 6.83 2.99 14.05
CA VAL A 175 5.78 3.61 14.86
C VAL A 175 4.64 4.15 13.97
N GLY A 176 4.96 4.63 12.77
CA GLY A 176 3.98 5.06 11.78
C GLY A 176 3.04 3.93 11.37
N GLU A 177 3.57 2.73 11.18
CA GLU A 177 2.75 1.55 10.93
C GLU A 177 1.89 1.14 12.13
N LEU A 178 2.45 1.20 13.35
CA LEU A 178 1.69 0.91 14.58
C LEU A 178 0.51 1.88 14.77
N VAL A 179 0.70 3.15 14.42
CA VAL A 179 -0.38 4.17 14.44
C VAL A 179 -1.57 3.77 13.57
N GLU A 180 -1.34 3.12 12.44
CA GLU A 180 -2.42 2.65 11.56
C GLU A 180 -2.95 1.27 11.96
N TRP A 181 -2.12 0.42 12.56
CA TRP A 181 -2.49 -0.93 12.95
C TRP A 181 -3.33 -1.00 14.23
N LYS A 182 -3.11 -0.07 15.19
CA LYS A 182 -3.77 -0.09 16.51
C LYS A 182 -5.29 -0.18 16.44
N ALA A 183 -5.94 0.45 15.45
CA ALA A 183 -7.39 0.42 15.29
C ALA A 183 -7.90 -0.99 14.99
N ARG A 184 -7.20 -1.76 14.14
CA ARG A 184 -7.53 -3.16 13.85
C ARG A 184 -7.20 -4.07 15.03
N LEU A 185 -6.06 -3.84 15.69
CA LEU A 185 -5.69 -4.60 16.90
C LEU A 185 -6.76 -4.46 17.99
N ALA A 186 -7.19 -3.24 18.28
CA ALA A 186 -8.22 -2.97 19.27
C ALA A 186 -9.56 -3.60 18.89
N LYS A 187 -10.03 -3.36 17.65
CA LYS A 187 -11.30 -3.92 17.14
C LYS A 187 -11.33 -5.45 17.21
N ASN A 188 -10.28 -6.13 16.75
CA ASN A 188 -10.24 -7.60 16.71
C ASN A 188 -10.21 -8.23 18.11
N ASN A 189 -9.76 -7.47 19.12
CA ASN A 189 -9.65 -7.93 20.50
C ASN A 189 -10.67 -7.29 21.44
N LYS A 190 -11.67 -6.57 20.88
CA LYS A 190 -12.74 -5.90 21.63
C LYS A 190 -12.24 -4.88 22.66
N LEU A 191 -11.11 -4.24 22.38
CA LEU A 191 -10.50 -3.18 23.19
C LEU A 191 -10.88 -1.81 22.64
N ASP A 192 -10.73 -0.76 23.46
CA ASP A 192 -10.75 0.61 22.96
C ASP A 192 -9.41 0.93 22.29
N GLU A 193 -9.43 1.63 21.15
CA GLU A 193 -8.19 2.06 20.46
C GLU A 193 -7.32 2.94 21.36
N SER A 194 -7.94 3.70 22.29
CA SER A 194 -7.24 4.56 23.24
C SER A 194 -6.51 3.81 24.35
N ASP A 195 -6.77 2.52 24.54
CA ASP A 195 -6.02 1.70 25.49
C ASP A 195 -4.60 1.37 24.99
N ILE A 196 -4.38 1.42 23.66
CA ILE A 196 -3.07 1.16 23.05
C ILE A 196 -2.25 2.46 23.01
N THR A 197 -1.14 2.47 23.75
CA THR A 197 -0.23 3.62 23.83
C THR A 197 1.04 3.36 23.03
N LEU A 198 1.46 4.34 22.23
CA LEU A 198 2.69 4.25 21.43
C LEU A 198 3.71 5.29 21.91
N TYR A 199 4.94 4.84 22.13
CA TYR A 199 6.09 5.68 22.48
C TYR A 199 7.19 5.62 21.43
N VAL A 200 7.83 6.76 21.18
CA VAL A 200 9.16 6.84 20.56
C VAL A 200 10.11 7.42 21.61
N ILE A 201 11.20 6.71 21.88
CA ILE A 201 12.20 7.11 22.87
C ILE A 201 13.52 7.38 22.14
N GLU A 202 14.03 8.60 22.29
CA GLU A 202 15.22 9.09 21.63
C GLU A 202 16.21 9.67 22.65
N ALA A 203 17.47 9.24 22.56
CA ALA A 203 18.54 9.74 23.41
C ALA A 203 18.96 11.16 23.03
N ALA A 204 18.88 11.51 21.74
CA ALA A 204 19.14 12.84 21.23
C ALA A 204 18.03 13.85 21.61
N PRO A 205 18.32 15.17 21.56
CA PRO A 205 17.32 16.21 21.84
C PRO A 205 16.27 16.37 20.74
N THR A 206 16.49 15.79 19.56
CA THR A 206 15.65 15.92 18.36
C THR A 206 15.53 14.58 17.64
N ILE A 207 14.43 14.43 16.88
CA ILE A 207 14.19 13.23 16.06
C ILE A 207 14.61 13.43 14.61
N LEU A 208 14.77 12.31 13.89
CA LEU A 208 15.11 12.27 12.46
C LEU A 208 16.27 13.22 12.11
N ASN A 209 17.38 13.11 12.84
CA ASN A 209 18.51 14.06 12.75
C ASN A 209 19.21 14.11 11.38
N MET A 210 18.92 13.14 10.53
CA MET A 210 19.34 13.08 9.13
C MET A 210 18.49 13.94 8.18
N LEU A 211 17.34 14.45 8.63
CA LEU A 211 16.51 15.38 7.87
C LEU A 211 16.78 16.83 8.27
N GLY A 212 16.55 17.75 7.33
CA GLY A 212 16.40 19.17 7.65
C GLY A 212 15.31 19.38 8.71
N ARG A 213 15.52 20.34 9.63
CA ARG A 213 14.62 20.54 10.78
C ARG A 213 13.16 20.74 10.40
N LYS A 214 12.88 21.49 9.34
CA LYS A 214 11.51 21.69 8.85
C LYS A 214 10.78 20.39 8.50
N ASP A 215 11.49 19.39 7.96
CA ASP A 215 10.86 18.12 7.57
C ASP A 215 10.72 17.18 8.77
N ALA A 216 11.71 17.15 9.66
CA ALA A 216 11.60 16.44 10.94
C ALA A 216 10.45 16.99 11.81
N ASP A 217 10.28 18.31 11.89
CA ASP A 217 9.21 18.95 12.66
C ASP A 217 7.81 18.61 12.12
N LYS A 218 7.67 18.45 10.79
CA LYS A 218 6.42 17.98 10.17
C LYS A 218 6.11 16.53 10.56
N ALA A 219 7.12 15.66 10.55
CA ALA A 219 6.98 14.27 10.99
C ALA A 219 6.59 14.19 12.48
N GLU A 220 7.29 14.94 13.34
CA GLU A 220 6.98 15.05 14.78
C GLU A 220 5.53 15.52 15.00
N SER A 221 5.15 16.62 14.34
CA SER A 221 3.79 17.18 14.44
C SER A 221 2.72 16.19 14.00
N TYR A 222 2.98 15.41 12.95
CA TYR A 222 2.06 14.38 12.48
C TYR A 222 1.91 13.24 13.50
N LEU A 223 3.03 12.72 14.03
CA LEU A 223 3.04 11.65 15.04
C LEU A 223 2.33 12.07 16.33
N VAL A 224 2.62 13.27 16.84
CA VAL A 224 1.96 13.84 18.03
C VAL A 224 0.46 13.99 17.79
N LYS A 225 0.05 14.50 16.62
CA LYS A 225 -1.37 14.58 16.24
C LYS A 225 -2.05 13.21 16.18
N LYS A 226 -1.30 12.14 15.94
CA LYS A 226 -1.78 10.75 15.96
C LYS A 226 -1.74 10.09 17.34
N GLY A 227 -1.32 10.82 18.36
CA GLY A 227 -1.30 10.36 19.76
C GLY A 227 -0.03 9.61 20.15
N VAL A 228 1.03 9.66 19.34
CA VAL A 228 2.33 9.09 19.70
C VAL A 228 3.02 9.98 20.72
N LYS A 229 3.53 9.37 21.80
CA LYS A 229 4.29 10.04 22.84
C LYS A 229 5.77 10.00 22.49
N ILE A 230 6.39 11.15 22.26
CA ILE A 230 7.81 11.23 21.86
C ILE A 230 8.63 11.73 23.05
N LEU A 231 9.50 10.89 23.57
CA LEU A 231 10.42 11.19 24.67
C LEU A 231 11.81 11.45 24.10
N LYS A 232 12.22 12.71 24.07
CA LYS A 232 13.54 13.16 23.60
C LYS A 232 14.48 13.31 24.78
N SER A 233 15.79 13.36 24.54
CA SER A 233 16.81 13.44 25.61
C SER A 233 16.62 12.35 26.69
N SER A 234 16.14 11.17 26.29
CA SER A 234 15.70 10.11 27.18
C SER A 234 16.44 8.80 26.88
N PRO A 235 17.76 8.71 27.17
CA PRO A 235 18.51 7.48 26.95
C PRO A 235 17.96 6.34 27.80
N ILE A 236 17.77 5.17 27.20
CA ILE A 236 17.48 3.92 27.89
C ILE A 236 18.79 3.39 28.48
N VAL A 237 18.77 2.96 29.75
CA VAL A 237 19.94 2.44 30.45
C VAL A 237 19.79 0.98 30.88
N GLU A 238 18.57 0.47 30.95
CA GLU A 238 18.26 -0.93 31.27
C GLU A 238 16.90 -1.29 30.67
N VAL A 239 16.78 -2.51 30.17
CA VAL A 239 15.52 -3.10 29.71
C VAL A 239 15.20 -4.31 30.57
N LYS A 240 14.00 -4.36 31.14
CA LYS A 240 13.47 -5.50 31.90
C LYS A 240 12.39 -6.20 31.08
N SER A 241 11.87 -7.31 31.59
CA SER A 241 10.82 -8.08 30.91
C SER A 241 9.46 -7.36 30.78
N ASP A 242 9.21 -6.36 31.62
CA ASP A 242 7.93 -5.64 31.75
C ASP A 242 8.08 -4.12 31.82
N SER A 243 9.30 -3.60 31.67
CA SER A 243 9.58 -2.17 31.85
C SER A 243 10.91 -1.75 31.22
N ILE A 244 11.04 -0.44 30.99
CA ILE A 244 12.26 0.21 30.50
C ILE A 244 12.70 1.26 31.51
N ILE A 245 13.99 1.30 31.83
CA ILE A 245 14.59 2.29 32.72
C ILE A 245 15.32 3.34 31.91
N LEU A 246 14.94 4.60 32.13
CA LEU A 246 15.60 5.77 31.54
C LEU A 246 16.73 6.27 32.43
N LYS A 247 17.72 6.93 31.84
CA LYS A 247 18.83 7.57 32.55
C LYS A 247 18.37 8.60 33.59
N SER A 248 17.20 9.21 33.41
CA SER A 248 16.59 10.14 34.36
C SER A 248 16.05 9.45 35.62
N GLY A 249 16.04 8.12 35.68
CA GLY A 249 15.39 7.32 36.72
C GLY A 249 13.91 7.04 36.45
N GLY A 250 13.34 7.54 35.35
CA GLY A 250 11.97 7.23 34.95
C GLY A 250 11.83 5.79 34.46
N GLU A 251 10.74 5.15 34.83
CA GLU A 251 10.39 3.79 34.40
C GLU A 251 9.15 3.84 33.49
N ILE A 252 9.21 3.11 32.37
CA ILE A 252 8.10 2.99 31.42
C ILE A 252 7.64 1.53 31.42
N PRO A 253 6.48 1.20 31.99
CA PRO A 253 5.92 -0.16 31.92
C PRO A 253 5.57 -0.53 30.48
N THR A 254 6.13 -1.62 29.99
CA THR A 254 5.94 -2.11 28.61
C THR A 254 6.39 -3.56 28.49
N HIS A 255 5.63 -4.36 27.75
CA HIS A 255 6.06 -5.71 27.35
C HIS A 255 6.57 -5.77 25.91
N THR A 256 6.66 -4.62 25.23
CA THR A 256 7.05 -4.55 23.82
C THR A 256 8.00 -3.37 23.60
N LEU A 257 9.30 -3.64 23.70
CA LEU A 257 10.35 -2.73 23.24
C LEU A 257 10.82 -3.14 21.86
N ILE A 258 10.74 -2.23 20.89
CA ILE A 258 11.30 -2.38 19.55
C ILE A 258 12.58 -1.53 19.47
N TRP A 259 13.73 -2.17 19.36
CA TRP A 259 15.04 -1.53 19.34
C TRP A 259 15.51 -1.22 17.91
N THR A 260 15.64 0.07 17.61
CA THR A 260 16.05 0.58 16.28
C THR A 260 17.14 1.66 16.37
N ALA A 261 17.82 1.77 17.52
CA ALA A 261 18.70 2.89 17.84
C ALA A 261 20.11 2.81 17.23
N GLY A 262 20.48 1.70 16.59
CA GLY A 262 21.80 1.55 16.00
C GLY A 262 22.00 0.27 15.22
N VAL A 263 22.98 0.31 14.34
CA VAL A 263 23.43 -0.80 13.50
C VAL A 263 24.93 -0.88 13.59
N GLN A 264 25.47 -2.09 13.59
CA GLN A 264 26.90 -2.38 13.50
C GLN A 264 27.15 -3.38 12.38
N ALA A 265 28.42 -3.61 12.03
CA ALA A 265 28.78 -4.66 11.10
C ALA A 265 28.39 -6.04 11.63
N ASN A 266 28.04 -6.95 10.73
CA ASN A 266 27.72 -8.33 11.08
C ASN A 266 28.88 -8.97 11.85
N SER A 267 28.58 -9.49 13.05
CA SER A 267 29.58 -10.03 13.96
C SER A 267 30.22 -11.33 13.48
N ASP A 268 29.59 -12.04 12.54
CA ASP A 268 30.13 -13.27 11.91
C ASP A 268 31.47 -13.01 11.21
N THR A 269 31.80 -11.74 10.89
CA THR A 269 33.03 -11.39 10.17
C THR A 269 34.21 -11.07 11.07
N LYS A 270 34.03 -11.10 12.39
CA LYS A 270 35.09 -10.71 13.36
C LYS A 270 36.36 -11.52 13.20
N ASP A 271 36.22 -12.81 12.85
CA ASP A 271 37.33 -13.75 12.76
C ASP A 271 37.91 -13.87 11.34
N TYR A 272 37.49 -13.02 10.40
CA TYR A 272 37.95 -13.06 8.99
C TYR A 272 39.24 -12.27 8.76
N GLY A 273 39.97 -11.88 9.82
CA GLY A 273 41.33 -11.34 9.70
C GLY A 273 41.46 -9.95 9.06
N MET A 274 40.37 -9.19 8.94
CA MET A 274 40.35 -7.83 8.38
C MET A 274 40.37 -6.75 9.47
N SER A 275 40.94 -5.59 9.16
CA SER A 275 40.94 -4.44 10.07
C SER A 275 39.55 -3.83 10.19
N SER A 276 39.11 -3.55 11.42
CA SER A 276 37.81 -2.89 11.69
C SER A 276 37.96 -1.39 11.96
N GLY A 277 36.97 -0.63 11.54
CA GLY A 277 36.74 0.77 11.85
C GLY A 277 35.56 0.94 12.81
N ARG A 278 34.86 2.08 12.69
CA ARG A 278 33.72 2.41 13.56
C ARG A 278 32.62 1.35 13.46
N ALA A 279 32.05 0.98 14.60
CA ALA A 279 30.95 0.00 14.70
C ALA A 279 31.29 -1.37 14.07
N GLY A 280 32.56 -1.79 14.13
CA GLY A 280 33.00 -3.10 13.65
C GLY A 280 33.11 -3.25 12.12
N ARG A 281 32.80 -2.19 11.36
CA ARG A 281 32.82 -2.20 9.89
C ARG A 281 34.24 -2.41 9.36
N LEU A 282 34.42 -3.20 8.32
CA LEU A 282 35.73 -3.61 7.81
C LEU A 282 36.30 -2.54 6.88
N LYS A 283 37.55 -2.13 7.10
CA LYS A 283 38.15 -1.04 6.32
C LYS A 283 38.44 -1.48 4.89
N VAL A 284 38.12 -0.58 3.95
CA VAL A 284 38.38 -0.77 2.53
C VAL A 284 39.04 0.45 1.90
N ASN A 285 39.72 0.24 0.79
CA ASN A 285 40.21 1.32 -0.07
C ASN A 285 39.08 1.90 -0.96
N GLU A 286 39.41 2.89 -1.79
CA GLU A 286 38.44 3.56 -2.69
C GLU A 286 37.81 2.62 -3.75
N PHE A 287 38.39 1.44 -3.98
CA PHE A 287 37.90 0.44 -4.93
C PHE A 287 37.08 -0.68 -4.26
N MET A 288 36.80 -0.52 -2.96
CA MET A 288 36.13 -1.48 -2.08
C MET A 288 36.94 -2.74 -1.76
N GLU A 289 38.26 -2.71 -1.94
CA GLU A 289 39.16 -3.81 -1.55
C GLU A 289 39.45 -3.74 -0.05
N ALA A 290 39.45 -4.89 0.61
CA ALA A 290 39.82 -4.99 2.02
C ALA A 290 41.28 -4.55 2.23
N GLU A 291 41.51 -3.72 3.25
CA GLU A 291 42.88 -3.31 3.59
C GLU A 291 43.75 -4.52 3.91
N GLY A 292 44.88 -4.66 3.20
CA GLY A 292 45.87 -5.72 3.45
C GLY A 292 45.55 -7.07 2.81
N LEU A 293 44.48 -7.19 2.03
CA LEU A 293 44.13 -8.43 1.33
C LEU A 293 43.96 -8.18 -0.18
N GLU A 294 44.62 -9.00 -1.00
CA GLU A 294 44.46 -8.95 -2.45
C GLU A 294 43.22 -9.72 -2.89
N ASN A 295 42.51 -9.21 -3.90
CA ASN A 295 41.33 -9.84 -4.52
C ASN A 295 40.13 -10.06 -3.57
N VAL A 296 40.13 -9.44 -2.38
CA VAL A 296 39.03 -9.49 -1.42
C VAL A 296 38.37 -8.12 -1.34
N TYR A 297 37.06 -8.08 -1.53
CA TYR A 297 36.24 -6.88 -1.56
C TYR A 297 35.19 -6.90 -0.45
N VAL A 298 34.89 -5.75 0.15
CA VAL A 298 33.82 -5.62 1.15
C VAL A 298 32.85 -4.53 0.73
N ILE A 299 31.54 -4.82 0.81
CA ILE A 299 30.48 -3.95 0.30
C ILE A 299 29.31 -3.82 1.27
N GLY A 300 28.45 -2.85 1.03
CA GLY A 300 27.27 -2.60 1.86
C GLY A 300 27.62 -2.10 3.26
N ASP A 301 26.74 -2.40 4.21
CA ASP A 301 26.87 -1.95 5.60
C ASP A 301 28.10 -2.53 6.32
N LEU A 302 28.68 -3.60 5.78
CA LEU A 302 29.90 -4.22 6.28
C LEU A 302 31.15 -3.36 6.01
N ALA A 303 31.16 -2.60 4.92
CA ALA A 303 32.33 -1.82 4.48
C ALA A 303 32.46 -0.50 5.25
N TYR A 304 33.68 -0.18 5.68
CA TYR A 304 34.07 1.12 6.24
C TYR A 304 34.96 1.87 5.24
N PHE A 305 34.41 2.92 4.65
CA PHE A 305 35.14 3.82 3.76
C PHE A 305 34.77 5.26 4.11
N GLU A 306 35.77 6.14 4.17
CA GLU A 306 35.61 7.58 4.37
C GLU A 306 36.01 8.31 3.08
N GLU A 307 35.03 8.91 2.39
CA GLU A 307 35.32 9.79 1.24
C GLU A 307 36.01 11.08 1.70
N GLU A 308 35.64 11.57 2.88
CA GLU A 308 36.28 12.69 3.57
C GLU A 308 36.55 12.29 5.03
N PRO A 309 37.64 12.77 5.64
CA PRO A 309 37.97 12.43 7.03
C PRO A 309 36.81 12.66 7.98
N GLY A 310 36.42 11.61 8.71
CA GLY A 310 35.33 11.63 9.68
C GLY A 310 33.91 11.51 9.10
N LYS A 311 33.78 11.31 7.78
CA LYS A 311 32.50 11.07 7.09
C LYS A 311 32.47 9.68 6.46
N PRO A 312 32.17 8.62 7.23
CA PRO A 312 32.04 7.29 6.66
C PRO A 312 30.81 7.19 5.76
N GLN A 313 30.88 6.30 4.76
CA GLN A 313 29.76 6.03 3.87
C GLN A 313 28.50 5.61 4.68
N PRO A 314 27.31 6.15 4.34
CA PRO A 314 26.09 5.93 5.09
C PRO A 314 25.53 4.52 4.89
N GLN A 315 24.98 3.93 5.95
CA GLN A 315 24.33 2.61 5.91
C GLN A 315 22.91 2.72 5.34
N ILE A 316 22.82 2.94 4.03
CA ILE A 316 21.57 3.06 3.26
C ILE A 316 21.64 2.23 1.98
N VAL A 317 20.48 1.88 1.43
CA VAL A 317 20.38 1.04 0.23
C VAL A 317 21.21 1.56 -0.94
N GLU A 318 21.14 2.87 -1.24
CA GLU A 318 21.90 3.46 -2.35
C GLU A 318 23.41 3.28 -2.19
N ALA A 319 23.94 3.40 -0.98
CA ALA A 319 25.35 3.16 -0.70
C ALA A 319 25.70 1.68 -0.84
N ALA A 320 24.82 0.78 -0.38
CA ALA A 320 25.00 -0.65 -0.57
C ALA A 320 25.05 -1.06 -2.05
N GLU A 321 24.14 -0.52 -2.87
CA GLU A 321 24.16 -0.75 -4.31
C GLU A 321 25.41 -0.18 -4.98
N GLN A 322 25.80 1.05 -4.63
CA GLN A 322 26.96 1.72 -5.23
C GLN A 322 28.27 1.01 -4.87
N THR A 323 28.46 0.61 -3.61
CA THR A 323 29.65 -0.16 -3.19
C THR A 323 29.71 -1.53 -3.87
N GLY A 324 28.57 -2.24 -3.98
CA GLY A 324 28.48 -3.48 -4.75
C GLY A 324 28.84 -3.32 -6.23
N MET A 325 28.39 -2.22 -6.84
CA MET A 325 28.71 -1.88 -8.22
C MET A 325 30.18 -1.50 -8.41
N THR A 326 30.79 -0.79 -7.45
CA THR A 326 32.22 -0.48 -7.47
C THR A 326 33.06 -1.76 -7.39
N ALA A 327 32.84 -2.63 -6.40
CA ALA A 327 33.58 -3.89 -6.29
C ALA A 327 33.47 -4.74 -7.57
N ALA A 328 32.26 -4.87 -8.12
CA ALA A 328 32.06 -5.60 -9.38
C ALA A 328 32.82 -4.97 -10.56
N LYS A 329 32.91 -3.63 -10.64
CA LYS A 329 33.71 -2.96 -11.68
C LYS A 329 35.21 -3.14 -11.46
N SER A 330 35.68 -3.10 -10.21
CA SER A 330 37.08 -3.32 -9.87
C SER A 330 37.55 -4.72 -10.30
N ILE A 331 36.77 -5.76 -9.98
CA ILE A 331 37.05 -7.14 -10.43
C ILE A 331 37.05 -7.23 -11.96
N ILE A 332 36.12 -6.54 -12.63
CA ILE A 332 36.08 -6.52 -14.10
C ILE A 332 37.35 -5.87 -14.67
N ALA A 333 37.79 -4.76 -14.09
CA ALA A 333 39.01 -4.06 -14.50
C ALA A 333 40.22 -4.98 -14.33
N GLU A 334 40.36 -5.66 -13.18
CA GLU A 334 41.46 -6.60 -12.93
C GLU A 334 41.49 -7.77 -13.92
N ILE A 335 40.35 -8.43 -14.15
CA ILE A 335 40.29 -9.56 -15.10
C ILE A 335 40.59 -9.12 -16.53
N SER A 336 40.24 -7.88 -16.90
CA SER A 336 40.43 -7.37 -18.26
C SER A 336 41.72 -6.56 -18.47
N GLY A 337 42.52 -6.34 -17.42
CA GLY A 337 43.71 -5.49 -17.45
C GLY A 337 43.42 -3.99 -17.63
N GLY A 338 42.25 -3.53 -17.19
CA GLY A 338 41.84 -2.11 -17.23
C GLY A 338 42.10 -1.38 -15.92
N GLU A 339 41.77 -0.08 -15.88
CA GLU A 339 41.89 0.77 -14.69
C GLU A 339 40.65 0.67 -13.79
N LYS A 340 40.86 0.61 -12.47
CA LYS A 340 39.79 0.61 -11.47
C LYS A 340 39.18 2.02 -11.35
N GLU A 341 37.86 2.08 -11.16
CA GLU A 341 37.13 3.33 -10.93
C GLU A 341 36.90 3.54 -9.42
N PRO A 342 37.32 4.67 -8.83
CA PRO A 342 37.13 4.91 -7.40
C PRO A 342 35.66 5.17 -7.05
N PHE A 343 35.26 4.72 -5.87
CA PHE A 343 33.93 4.96 -5.32
C PHE A 343 33.67 6.46 -5.12
N LYS A 344 32.48 6.89 -5.52
CA LYS A 344 31.97 8.26 -5.30
C LYS A 344 30.51 8.18 -4.90
N GLY A 345 30.22 8.46 -3.64
CA GLY A 345 28.88 8.41 -3.09
C GLY A 345 27.99 9.49 -3.70
N LYS A 346 26.91 9.07 -4.36
CA LYS A 346 25.89 10.00 -4.87
C LYS A 346 24.53 9.57 -4.38
N TYR A 347 24.02 10.27 -3.38
CA TYR A 347 22.76 9.92 -2.74
C TYR A 347 21.66 10.89 -3.17
N HIS A 348 20.50 10.38 -3.61
CA HIS A 348 19.45 11.21 -4.21
C HIS A 348 18.58 11.94 -3.17
N GLY A 349 18.64 11.50 -1.92
CA GLY A 349 17.89 12.08 -0.83
C GLY A 349 17.49 11.05 0.22
N VAL A 350 16.63 11.49 1.12
CA VAL A 350 16.17 10.72 2.27
C VAL A 350 14.66 10.82 2.36
N MET A 351 14.00 9.71 2.65
CA MET A 351 12.55 9.62 2.75
C MET A 351 12.17 8.72 3.90
N VAL A 352 11.10 9.09 4.60
CA VAL A 352 10.61 8.37 5.77
C VAL A 352 9.10 8.24 5.63
N SER A 353 8.60 7.01 5.54
CA SER A 353 7.17 6.75 5.64
C SER A 353 6.71 6.88 7.09
N ILE A 354 5.45 7.29 7.28
CA ILE A 354 4.80 7.28 8.60
C ILE A 354 3.43 6.62 8.41
N GLY A 355 3.47 5.28 8.41
CA GLY A 355 2.36 4.45 7.96
C GLY A 355 2.17 4.55 6.44
N ALA A 356 1.05 4.03 5.95
CA ALA A 356 0.82 3.95 4.50
C ALA A 356 0.33 5.26 3.85
N ARG A 357 0.12 6.33 4.62
CA ARG A 357 -0.63 7.52 4.17
C ARG A 357 0.10 8.85 4.35
N TYR A 358 1.24 8.86 5.04
CA TYR A 358 2.02 10.07 5.28
C TYR A 358 3.50 9.74 5.18
N GLY A 359 4.30 10.73 4.82
CA GLY A 359 5.74 10.63 4.85
C GLY A 359 6.39 12.01 4.79
N VAL A 360 7.70 12.04 4.92
CA VAL A 360 8.54 13.23 4.71
C VAL A 360 9.71 12.84 3.83
N ALA A 361 10.11 13.73 2.93
CA ALA A 361 11.19 13.47 1.99
C ALA A 361 11.98 14.75 1.71
N ASP A 362 13.30 14.61 1.65
CA ASP A 362 14.25 15.61 1.14
C ASP A 362 15.02 14.99 -0.02
N LEU A 363 14.71 15.44 -1.24
CA LEU A 363 15.31 14.95 -2.48
C LEU A 363 16.28 16.00 -3.03
N SER A 364 17.42 16.17 -2.34
CA SER A 364 18.48 17.08 -2.77
C SER A 364 17.97 18.51 -3.01
N GLY A 365 17.18 19.04 -2.06
CA GLY A 365 16.62 20.39 -2.08
C GLY A 365 15.14 20.48 -2.47
N ILE A 366 14.52 19.37 -2.90
CA ILE A 366 13.06 19.28 -3.05
C ILE A 366 12.46 18.65 -1.80
N HIS A 367 11.78 19.46 -1.00
CA HIS A 367 11.14 19.03 0.25
C HIS A 367 9.68 18.64 0.01
N LEU A 368 9.31 17.39 0.29
CA LEU A 368 7.95 16.87 0.16
C LEU A 368 7.43 16.36 1.50
N SER A 369 6.11 16.42 1.68
CA SER A 369 5.46 15.89 2.88
C SER A 369 4.07 15.35 2.58
N GLY A 370 3.57 14.46 3.44
CA GLY A 370 2.26 13.85 3.32
C GLY A 370 2.19 12.87 2.16
N TRP A 371 1.11 12.96 1.38
CA TRP A 371 0.82 12.00 0.32
C TRP A 371 1.93 11.96 -0.75
N PHE A 372 2.44 13.11 -1.18
CA PHE A 372 3.48 13.17 -2.21
C PHE A 372 4.81 12.54 -1.77
N ALA A 373 5.22 12.74 -0.51
CA ALA A 373 6.43 12.09 0.01
C ALA A 373 6.28 10.56 0.02
N ASN A 374 5.12 10.06 0.44
CA ASN A 374 4.87 8.62 0.44
C ASN A 374 4.77 8.04 -0.98
N PHE A 375 4.23 8.82 -1.93
CA PHE A 375 4.20 8.43 -3.33
C PHE A 375 5.62 8.27 -3.89
N VAL A 376 6.53 9.21 -3.59
CA VAL A 376 7.93 9.11 -4.00
C VAL A 376 8.62 7.89 -3.38
N LYS A 377 8.36 7.56 -2.11
CA LYS A 377 8.88 6.33 -1.49
C LYS A 377 8.53 5.10 -2.34
N HIS A 378 7.27 4.96 -2.75
CA HIS A 378 6.90 3.85 -3.64
C HIS A 378 7.57 3.95 -5.02
N MET A 379 7.77 5.15 -5.59
CA MET A 379 8.49 5.30 -6.86
C MET A 379 9.96 4.87 -6.75
N VAL A 380 10.62 5.12 -5.62
CA VAL A 380 11.99 4.66 -5.38
C VAL A 380 12.05 3.15 -5.21
N ASN A 381 11.08 2.55 -4.51
CA ASN A 381 10.95 1.09 -4.45
C ASN A 381 10.70 0.49 -5.86
N LEU A 382 9.90 1.14 -6.70
CA LEU A 382 9.72 0.73 -8.10
C LEU A 382 11.03 0.88 -8.90
N TYR A 383 11.77 1.97 -8.68
CA TYR A 383 13.07 2.22 -9.29
C TYR A 383 14.07 1.09 -8.97
N TYR A 384 14.10 0.63 -7.72
CA TYR A 384 14.92 -0.50 -7.29
C TYR A 384 14.72 -1.76 -8.14
N PHE A 385 13.47 -2.08 -8.49
CA PHE A 385 13.18 -3.26 -9.32
C PHE A 385 13.76 -3.17 -10.75
N PHE A 386 13.94 -1.96 -11.28
CA PHE A 386 14.68 -1.78 -12.54
C PHE A 386 16.17 -2.07 -12.36
N GLY A 387 16.76 -1.72 -11.21
CA GLY A 387 18.15 -2.02 -10.84
C GLY A 387 18.45 -3.52 -10.85
N ILE A 388 17.62 -4.31 -10.16
CA ILE A 388 17.75 -5.78 -10.12
C ILE A 388 17.17 -6.48 -11.37
N ARG A 389 16.56 -5.72 -12.29
CA ARG A 389 15.94 -6.16 -13.55
C ARG A 389 14.85 -7.21 -13.35
N SER A 390 13.93 -6.99 -12.42
CA SER A 390 12.80 -7.91 -12.16
C SER A 390 11.45 -7.25 -12.35
N GLY A 391 10.88 -7.38 -13.55
CA GLY A 391 9.50 -6.95 -13.81
C GLY A 391 8.45 -7.77 -13.05
N TYR A 392 8.77 -9.03 -12.72
CA TYR A 392 7.88 -9.88 -11.92
C TYR A 392 7.73 -9.36 -10.49
N TYR A 393 8.84 -9.09 -9.79
CA TYR A 393 8.76 -8.57 -8.41
C TYR A 393 8.26 -7.14 -8.37
N MET A 394 8.54 -6.33 -9.40
CA MET A 394 7.89 -5.03 -9.58
C MET A 394 6.36 -5.15 -9.62
N PHE A 395 5.84 -6.09 -10.42
CA PHE A 395 4.40 -6.34 -10.50
C PHE A 395 3.83 -6.86 -9.17
N GLN A 396 4.51 -7.79 -8.51
CA GLN A 396 4.08 -8.29 -7.20
C GLN A 396 4.03 -7.18 -6.16
N TYR A 397 5.07 -6.34 -6.08
CA TYR A 397 5.09 -5.17 -5.21
C TYR A 397 3.88 -4.26 -5.47
N VAL A 398 3.58 -3.95 -6.74
CA VAL A 398 2.38 -3.18 -7.10
C VAL A 398 1.10 -3.84 -6.59
N MET A 399 0.98 -5.16 -6.74
CA MET A 399 -0.17 -5.90 -6.26
C MET A 399 -0.29 -5.87 -4.74
N HIS A 400 0.81 -6.11 -4.01
CA HIS A 400 0.82 -6.11 -2.54
C HIS A 400 0.54 -4.72 -1.94
N GLU A 401 1.16 -3.67 -2.48
CA GLU A 401 1.09 -2.30 -1.94
C GLU A 401 -0.16 -1.52 -2.35
N PHE A 402 -0.67 -1.74 -3.57
CA PHE A 402 -1.77 -0.94 -4.08
C PHE A 402 -3.10 -1.69 -4.15
N PHE A 403 -3.09 -3.00 -4.39
CA PHE A 403 -4.31 -3.75 -4.70
C PHE A 403 -4.71 -4.80 -3.65
N HIS A 404 -3.78 -5.35 -2.88
CA HIS A 404 -4.07 -6.44 -1.94
C HIS A 404 -3.98 -6.03 -0.46
N THR A 405 -3.57 -4.79 -0.17
CA THR A 405 -3.43 -4.31 1.20
C THR A 405 -4.78 -4.24 1.92
N LYS A 406 -4.83 -4.82 3.12
CA LYS A 406 -6.05 -4.86 3.94
C LYS A 406 -6.27 -3.52 4.66
N ASP A 407 -7.47 -3.34 5.21
CA ASP A 407 -7.82 -2.25 6.14
C ASP A 407 -7.57 -0.82 5.63
N LYS A 408 -7.59 -0.63 4.30
CA LYS A 408 -7.35 0.67 3.66
C LYS A 408 -5.95 1.23 3.95
N ARG A 409 -5.00 0.41 4.41
CA ARG A 409 -3.63 0.82 4.76
C ARG A 409 -2.75 0.90 3.53
N ASN A 410 -3.17 1.71 2.56
CA ASN A 410 -2.34 2.08 1.41
C ASN A 410 -2.46 3.58 1.15
N ILE A 411 -1.62 4.08 0.24
CA ILE A 411 -1.55 5.50 -0.12
C ILE A 411 -2.87 6.06 -0.69
N PHE A 412 -3.73 5.19 -1.23
CA PHE A 412 -5.04 5.54 -1.79
C PHE A 412 -6.21 5.28 -0.83
N ARG A 413 -5.95 5.04 0.47
CA ARG A 413 -6.98 4.80 1.50
C ARG A 413 -7.97 3.67 1.10
N GLY A 414 -7.52 2.71 0.30
CA GLY A 414 -8.27 1.52 -0.10
C GLY A 414 -9.22 1.69 -1.30
N PHE A 415 -9.11 2.75 -2.11
CA PHE A 415 -9.81 2.81 -3.40
C PHE A 415 -9.50 1.62 -4.34
N PRO A 416 -8.24 1.14 -4.45
CA PRO A 416 -7.91 0.03 -5.35
C PRO A 416 -7.99 -1.35 -4.70
N THR A 417 -8.13 -1.44 -3.36
CA THR A 417 -7.95 -2.70 -2.60
C THR A 417 -9.21 -3.51 -2.37
N ARG A 418 -10.31 -3.16 -3.04
CA ARG A 418 -11.59 -3.84 -2.82
C ARG A 418 -11.55 -5.20 -3.50
N TYR A 419 -11.78 -6.26 -2.73
CA TYR A 419 -11.92 -7.63 -3.27
C TYR A 419 -13.02 -7.67 -4.35
N GLY A 420 -12.64 -8.04 -5.58
CA GLY A 420 -13.51 -8.20 -6.76
C GLY A 420 -13.19 -7.25 -7.92
N ASN A 421 -13.67 -7.57 -9.13
CA ASN A 421 -13.51 -6.77 -10.36
C ASN A 421 -14.25 -5.41 -10.36
N VAL A 422 -14.54 -4.87 -9.18
CA VAL A 422 -15.33 -3.64 -8.98
C VAL A 422 -14.57 -2.42 -9.49
N LEU A 423 -13.25 -2.34 -9.31
CA LEU A 423 -12.42 -1.31 -9.94
C LEU A 423 -12.46 -1.42 -11.47
N TRP A 424 -12.34 -2.63 -11.99
CA TRP A 424 -12.35 -2.90 -13.44
C TRP A 424 -13.71 -2.65 -14.10
N SER A 425 -14.78 -2.52 -13.32
CA SER A 425 -16.09 -2.10 -13.82
C SER A 425 -16.26 -0.58 -13.96
N LEU A 426 -15.29 0.24 -13.53
CA LEU A 426 -15.37 1.70 -13.67
C LEU A 426 -15.50 2.18 -15.13
N PRO A 427 -14.73 1.67 -16.12
CA PRO A 427 -14.91 2.08 -17.51
C PRO A 427 -16.30 1.74 -18.03
N LEU A 428 -16.80 0.54 -17.70
CA LEU A 428 -18.16 0.12 -18.04
C LEU A 428 -19.21 1.04 -17.38
N ARG A 429 -18.95 1.48 -16.15
CA ARG A 429 -19.83 2.39 -15.42
C ARG A 429 -19.92 3.75 -16.10
N ILE A 430 -18.79 4.32 -16.49
CA ILE A 430 -18.75 5.59 -17.23
C ILE A 430 -19.51 5.45 -18.55
N PHE A 431 -19.35 4.32 -19.24
CA PHE A 431 -20.02 4.05 -20.50
C PHE A 431 -21.54 3.93 -20.36
N VAL A 432 -22.04 3.13 -19.41
CA VAL A 432 -23.49 3.01 -19.13
C VAL A 432 -24.09 4.32 -18.62
N ALA A 433 -23.35 5.08 -17.80
CA ALA A 433 -23.78 6.40 -17.38
C ALA A 433 -23.91 7.36 -18.57
N GLY A 434 -22.92 7.37 -19.46
CA GLY A 434 -22.93 8.16 -20.69
C GLY A 434 -24.14 7.83 -21.56
N PHE A 435 -24.47 6.55 -21.72
CA PHE A 435 -25.67 6.10 -22.43
C PHE A 435 -26.95 6.76 -21.89
N TRP A 436 -27.21 6.68 -20.58
CA TRP A 436 -28.41 7.30 -19.98
C TRP A 436 -28.40 8.82 -20.01
N ILE A 437 -27.23 9.44 -19.87
CA ILE A 437 -27.11 10.90 -19.97
C ILE A 437 -27.42 11.37 -21.39
N VAL A 438 -26.92 10.67 -22.41
CA VAL A 438 -27.20 10.96 -23.82
C VAL A 438 -28.68 10.78 -24.12
N GLU A 439 -29.28 9.66 -23.69
CA GLU A 439 -30.71 9.38 -23.85
C GLU A 439 -31.60 10.43 -23.17
N GLY A 440 -31.27 10.80 -21.92
CA GLY A 440 -32.02 11.80 -21.17
C GLY A 440 -31.85 13.21 -21.73
N CYS A 441 -30.64 13.59 -22.14
CA CYS A 441 -30.37 14.90 -22.73
C CYS A 441 -31.02 15.05 -24.12
N ALA A 442 -31.03 14.00 -24.94
CA ALA A 442 -31.74 14.01 -26.22
C ALA A 442 -33.25 14.26 -26.00
N LYS A 443 -33.86 13.61 -25.01
CA LYS A 443 -35.28 13.85 -24.67
C LYS A 443 -35.51 15.24 -24.04
N LEU A 444 -34.54 15.74 -23.28
CA LEU A 444 -34.62 17.05 -22.63
C LEU A 444 -34.59 18.19 -23.65
N TRP A 445 -33.59 18.22 -24.51
CA TRP A 445 -33.39 19.30 -25.50
C TRP A 445 -34.10 19.08 -26.83
N GLY A 446 -34.52 17.85 -27.15
CA GLY A 446 -34.92 17.46 -28.50
C GLY A 446 -33.76 16.75 -29.22
N GLU A 447 -34.06 15.71 -29.98
CA GLU A 447 -33.07 14.86 -30.66
C GLU A 447 -32.27 15.66 -31.70
N GLU A 448 -32.93 16.50 -32.48
CA GLU A 448 -32.27 17.32 -33.50
C GLU A 448 -31.34 18.35 -32.87
N THR A 449 -31.86 19.10 -31.89
CA THR A 449 -31.11 20.13 -31.17
C THR A 449 -29.92 19.52 -30.43
N TRP A 450 -30.11 18.36 -29.81
CA TRP A 450 -29.06 17.63 -29.11
C TRP A 450 -27.98 17.11 -30.06
N LYS A 451 -28.37 16.53 -31.20
CA LYS A 451 -27.44 16.01 -32.22
C LYS A 451 -26.62 17.14 -32.85
N GLU A 452 -27.24 18.28 -33.14
CA GLU A 452 -26.54 19.46 -33.66
C GLU A 452 -25.54 20.00 -32.62
N ALA A 453 -25.97 20.15 -31.36
CA ALA A 453 -25.13 20.65 -30.28
C ALA A 453 -23.95 19.74 -29.95
N THR A 454 -24.11 18.42 -30.09
CA THR A 454 -23.07 17.42 -29.78
C THR A 454 -22.15 17.07 -30.95
N SER A 455 -22.47 17.55 -32.17
CA SER A 455 -21.63 17.34 -33.36
C SER A 455 -20.28 18.06 -33.33
N SER A 456 -20.17 19.17 -32.57
CA SER A 456 -18.94 19.94 -32.40
C SER A 456 -18.97 20.73 -31.09
N PHE A 457 -17.81 20.89 -30.44
CA PHE A 457 -17.69 21.66 -29.20
C PHE A 457 -18.12 23.14 -29.38
N SER A 458 -18.03 23.70 -30.60
CA SER A 458 -18.50 25.05 -30.93
C SER A 458 -20.02 25.22 -30.85
N ASN A 459 -20.77 24.13 -30.95
CA ASN A 459 -22.22 24.12 -31.07
C ASN A 459 -22.91 23.92 -29.72
N VAL A 460 -22.15 23.65 -28.65
CA VAL A 460 -22.68 23.47 -27.28
C VAL A 460 -23.47 24.70 -26.81
N LYS A 461 -23.12 25.90 -27.29
CA LYS A 461 -23.88 27.12 -27.01
C LYS A 461 -25.35 27.06 -27.46
N ASN A 462 -25.66 26.23 -28.46
CA ASN A 462 -27.02 26.07 -28.99
C ASN A 462 -27.96 25.48 -27.93
N LEU A 463 -27.44 24.73 -26.95
CA LEU A 463 -28.22 24.22 -25.82
C LEU A 463 -28.78 25.34 -24.90
N PHE A 464 -28.22 26.54 -24.97
CA PHE A 464 -28.69 27.70 -24.19
C PHE A 464 -29.71 28.57 -24.95
N ASN A 465 -29.99 28.25 -26.21
CA ASN A 465 -30.93 29.00 -27.03
C ASN A 465 -32.41 28.59 -26.81
N GLY A 466 -32.65 27.56 -26.00
CA GLY A 466 -33.98 27.02 -25.72
C GLY A 466 -34.03 25.51 -25.92
N LEU A 467 -35.23 24.94 -25.74
CA LEU A 467 -35.50 23.53 -26.05
C LEU A 467 -36.06 23.43 -27.47
N GLY A 468 -35.66 22.39 -28.21
CA GLY A 468 -36.22 22.06 -29.52
C GLY A 468 -37.70 21.69 -29.43
N GLU A 469 -38.42 21.87 -30.53
CA GLU A 469 -39.87 21.57 -30.61
C GLU A 469 -40.15 20.07 -30.36
N ASP A 470 -39.18 19.21 -30.68
CA ASP A 470 -39.18 17.78 -30.45
C ASP A 470 -38.76 17.38 -29.03
N SER A 471 -38.53 18.34 -28.12
CA SER A 471 -38.33 18.06 -26.69
C SER A 471 -39.53 17.33 -26.06
N TRP A 472 -39.25 16.43 -25.12
CA TRP A 472 -40.27 15.75 -24.33
C TRP A 472 -40.91 16.66 -23.28
N LEU A 473 -40.25 17.76 -22.91
CA LEU A 473 -40.79 18.74 -21.95
C LEU A 473 -41.81 19.70 -22.56
N LEU A 474 -41.63 20.05 -23.85
CA LEU A 474 -42.52 20.92 -24.61
C LEU A 474 -43.68 20.18 -25.28
N ALA A 475 -43.63 18.84 -25.34
CA ALA A 475 -44.65 18.03 -25.97
C ALA A 475 -46.02 18.17 -25.28
N ASN A 476 -47.05 18.48 -26.09
CA ASN A 476 -48.46 18.47 -25.72
C ASN A 476 -49.21 17.22 -26.25
N SER A 477 -48.52 16.37 -26.99
CA SER A 477 -49.01 15.09 -27.52
C SER A 477 -48.14 13.93 -27.01
N VAL A 478 -48.73 12.73 -26.97
CA VAL A 478 -48.04 11.50 -26.54
C VAL A 478 -47.07 11.05 -27.62
N LYS A 479 -45.77 10.94 -27.30
CA LYS A 479 -44.73 10.45 -28.22
C LYS A 479 -44.50 8.93 -28.11
N MET A 480 -45.13 8.27 -27.14
CA MET A 480 -45.03 6.81 -26.97
C MET A 480 -45.85 6.07 -28.05
N PRO A 481 -45.34 4.96 -28.61
CA PRO A 481 -45.98 4.24 -29.72
C PRO A 481 -47.09 3.30 -29.23
N PHE A 482 -48.03 3.81 -28.42
CA PHE A 482 -49.11 3.01 -27.83
C PHE A 482 -50.45 3.39 -28.46
N GLU A 483 -51.06 2.43 -29.17
CA GLU A 483 -52.27 2.66 -29.97
C GLU A 483 -53.44 3.25 -29.14
N TRP A 484 -53.62 2.81 -27.89
CA TRP A 484 -54.71 3.28 -27.02
C TRP A 484 -54.54 4.73 -26.54
N LEU A 485 -53.36 5.31 -26.68
CA LEU A 485 -53.06 6.70 -26.28
C LEU A 485 -53.06 7.69 -27.45
N GLN A 486 -53.09 7.20 -28.69
CA GLN A 486 -53.07 8.03 -29.90
C GLN A 486 -54.47 8.51 -30.34
N ALA A 487 -55.53 8.05 -29.68
CA ALA A 487 -56.91 8.20 -30.13
C ALA A 487 -57.62 9.53 -29.79
N THR A 488 -56.91 10.58 -29.35
CA THR A 488 -57.54 11.88 -28.96
C THR A 488 -57.04 13.13 -29.69
N THR A 489 -56.14 13.02 -30.67
CA THR A 489 -55.77 14.17 -31.54
C THR A 489 -56.28 13.92 -32.96
N SER A 490 -57.57 14.17 -33.18
CA SER A 490 -58.15 14.30 -34.51
C SER A 490 -57.64 15.60 -35.14
N GLY A 491 -56.69 15.51 -36.08
CA GLY A 491 -56.28 16.63 -36.92
C GLY A 491 -54.79 16.77 -37.20
N ALA A 492 -54.06 15.68 -37.42
CA ALA A 492 -52.76 15.67 -38.12
C ALA A 492 -52.37 14.23 -38.46
N SER A 493 -53.19 13.54 -39.25
CA SER A 493 -52.75 12.38 -39.99
C SER A 493 -51.90 12.86 -41.18
N GLU A 494 -50.70 12.30 -41.32
CA GLU A 494 -49.70 12.53 -42.39
C GLU A 494 -48.66 13.66 -42.21
N VAL A 495 -47.88 13.66 -41.12
CA VAL A 495 -46.45 14.08 -41.19
C VAL A 495 -45.65 13.38 -40.08
N ALA A 496 -45.38 12.08 -40.20
CA ALA A 496 -44.44 11.38 -39.29
C ALA A 496 -43.89 10.08 -39.91
N ALA A 497 -43.64 10.08 -41.21
CA ALA A 497 -43.06 8.94 -41.91
C ALA A 497 -41.92 9.38 -42.83
N GLU A 498 -41.04 10.26 -42.35
CA GLU A 498 -39.76 10.51 -43.01
C GLU A 498 -38.83 11.21 -42.00
N GLY A 499 -37.72 10.56 -41.64
CA GLY A 499 -36.61 11.26 -40.95
C GLY A 499 -36.19 10.75 -39.57
N ALA A 500 -36.04 9.44 -39.37
CA ALA A 500 -35.00 8.90 -38.48
C ALA A 500 -34.86 7.40 -38.75
N GLU A 501 -33.67 6.96 -39.16
CA GLU A 501 -33.27 5.55 -39.10
C GLU A 501 -33.24 5.12 -37.62
N TYR A 502 -34.40 4.82 -37.04
CA TYR A 502 -34.45 4.13 -35.77
C TYR A 502 -34.00 2.69 -36.01
N ALA A 503 -33.07 2.23 -35.18
CA ALA A 503 -32.64 0.84 -35.18
C ALA A 503 -33.87 -0.09 -35.03
N THR A 504 -33.83 -1.24 -35.69
CA THR A 504 -34.92 -2.22 -35.61
C THR A 504 -35.20 -2.59 -34.16
N PRO A 505 -36.45 -2.45 -33.68
CA PRO A 505 -36.83 -2.87 -32.35
C PRO A 505 -36.50 -4.36 -32.11
N ILE A 506 -36.09 -4.69 -30.89
CA ILE A 506 -35.77 -6.07 -30.51
C ILE A 506 -37.01 -6.98 -30.63
N LEU A 507 -38.17 -6.48 -30.21
CA LEU A 507 -39.46 -7.13 -30.37
C LEU A 507 -40.25 -6.43 -31.49
N SER A 508 -40.94 -7.21 -32.31
CA SER A 508 -41.81 -6.68 -33.37
C SER A 508 -43.10 -6.05 -32.84
N SER A 509 -43.55 -6.45 -31.65
CA SER A 509 -44.74 -5.93 -30.98
C SER A 509 -44.66 -6.18 -29.47
N MET A 510 -45.42 -5.39 -28.71
CA MET A 510 -45.58 -5.56 -27.27
C MET A 510 -46.30 -6.88 -26.95
N TRP A 511 -45.87 -7.58 -25.90
CA TRP A 511 -46.54 -8.81 -25.45
C TRP A 511 -47.85 -8.50 -24.72
N GLY A 512 -48.92 -9.24 -25.02
CA GLY A 512 -50.28 -8.91 -24.54
C GLY A 512 -50.47 -8.85 -23.02
N TRP A 513 -49.79 -9.70 -22.25
CA TRP A 513 -49.86 -9.63 -20.77
C TRP A 513 -49.18 -8.37 -20.21
N PHE A 514 -48.16 -7.86 -20.91
CA PHE A 514 -47.45 -6.65 -20.52
C PHE A 514 -48.19 -5.40 -21.00
N GLN A 515 -48.85 -5.48 -22.16
CA GLN A 515 -49.77 -4.44 -22.63
C GLN A 515 -50.86 -4.14 -21.58
N TRP A 516 -51.47 -5.17 -21.00
CA TRP A 516 -52.42 -5.00 -19.91
C TRP A 516 -51.85 -4.22 -18.70
N ILE A 517 -50.58 -4.46 -18.34
CA ILE A 517 -49.89 -3.71 -17.28
C ILE A 517 -49.68 -2.26 -17.69
N MET A 518 -49.25 -2.02 -18.94
CA MET A 518 -49.02 -0.67 -19.46
C MET A 518 -50.31 0.14 -19.57
N GLU A 519 -51.44 -0.48 -19.92
CA GLU A 519 -52.77 0.15 -19.92
C GLU A 519 -53.21 0.55 -18.50
N ILE A 520 -52.86 -0.24 -17.47
CA ILE A 520 -53.11 0.12 -16.06
C ILE A 520 -52.21 1.27 -15.61
N MET A 521 -50.94 1.26 -16.00
CA MET A 521 -49.97 2.29 -15.61
C MET A 521 -50.17 3.61 -16.35
N LEU A 522 -50.59 3.55 -17.61
CA LEU A 522 -50.83 4.67 -18.52
C LEU A 522 -52.26 4.62 -19.07
N PRO A 523 -53.28 4.85 -18.22
CA PRO A 523 -54.68 4.71 -18.63
C PRO A 523 -55.17 5.87 -19.50
N THR A 524 -54.52 7.04 -19.43
CA THR A 524 -54.93 8.24 -20.18
C THR A 524 -53.74 8.97 -20.82
N PRO A 525 -53.97 9.75 -21.89
CA PRO A 525 -52.94 10.58 -22.50
C PRO A 525 -52.29 11.59 -21.54
N GLU A 526 -53.02 12.13 -20.57
CA GLU A 526 -52.43 13.06 -19.59
C GLU A 526 -51.41 12.36 -18.69
N VAL A 527 -51.71 11.14 -18.24
CA VAL A 527 -50.77 10.32 -17.43
C VAL A 527 -49.54 9.96 -18.27
N ALA A 528 -49.72 9.65 -19.55
CA ALA A 528 -48.62 9.35 -20.46
C ALA A 528 -47.71 10.56 -20.71
N ILE A 529 -48.27 11.76 -20.91
CA ILE A 529 -47.48 13.00 -21.05
C ILE A 529 -46.72 13.30 -19.74
N PHE A 530 -47.35 13.09 -18.57
CA PHE A 530 -46.65 13.22 -17.29
C PHE A 530 -45.48 12.24 -17.18
N MET A 531 -45.70 10.96 -17.46
CA MET A 531 -44.65 9.93 -17.40
C MET A 531 -43.54 10.16 -18.42
N GLN A 532 -43.87 10.64 -19.62
CA GLN A 532 -42.90 11.08 -20.62
C GLN A 532 -41.96 12.15 -20.04
N LYS A 533 -42.52 13.22 -19.45
CA LYS A 533 -41.72 14.28 -18.82
C LYS A 533 -40.90 13.76 -17.64
N ALA A 534 -41.47 12.90 -16.81
CA ALA A 534 -40.78 12.28 -15.69
C ALA A 534 -39.61 11.40 -16.16
N MET A 535 -39.77 10.68 -17.27
CA MET A 535 -38.73 9.78 -17.81
C MET A 535 -37.43 10.53 -18.12
N VAL A 536 -37.51 11.77 -18.64
CA VAL A 536 -36.33 12.62 -18.88
C VAL A 536 -35.47 12.75 -17.62
N PHE A 537 -36.11 13.08 -16.48
CA PHE A 537 -35.42 13.26 -15.21
C PHE A 537 -34.96 11.94 -14.60
N ILE A 538 -35.73 10.85 -14.80
CA ILE A 538 -35.36 9.51 -14.33
C ILE A 538 -34.11 9.01 -15.05
N GLU A 539 -34.06 9.12 -16.38
CA GLU A 539 -32.89 8.71 -17.19
C GLU A 539 -31.65 9.52 -16.82
N LEU A 540 -31.77 10.84 -16.74
CA LEU A 540 -30.68 11.71 -16.27
C LEU A 540 -30.27 11.37 -14.84
N GLY A 541 -31.23 11.11 -13.96
CA GLY A 541 -30.98 10.72 -12.57
C GLY A 541 -30.22 9.41 -12.46
N ILE A 542 -30.61 8.38 -13.23
CA ILE A 542 -29.90 7.09 -13.32
C ILE A 542 -28.49 7.32 -13.86
N GLY A 543 -28.35 8.04 -14.98
CA GLY A 543 -27.07 8.32 -15.60
C GLY A 543 -26.10 9.04 -14.66
N LEU A 544 -26.56 10.10 -13.98
CA LEU A 544 -25.76 10.86 -13.01
C LEU A 544 -25.43 10.04 -11.74
N ALA A 545 -26.37 9.23 -11.25
CA ALA A 545 -26.14 8.36 -10.09
C ALA A 545 -25.09 7.27 -10.41
N ILE A 546 -25.19 6.64 -11.58
CA ILE A 546 -24.19 5.67 -12.06
C ILE A 546 -22.85 6.37 -12.30
N LEU A 547 -22.82 7.56 -12.90
CA LEU A 547 -21.58 8.32 -13.16
C LEU A 547 -20.85 8.67 -11.86
N GLY A 548 -21.56 9.35 -10.95
CA GLY A 548 -21.06 9.76 -9.64
C GLY A 548 -20.80 8.60 -8.69
N GLY A 549 -21.26 7.40 -9.04
CA GLY A 549 -21.09 6.21 -8.24
C GLY A 549 -21.91 6.25 -6.94
N LEU A 550 -23.11 6.83 -6.97
CA LEU A 550 -24.03 6.94 -5.84
C LEU A 550 -25.16 5.91 -5.98
N PHE A 551 -25.34 5.09 -4.96
CA PHE A 551 -26.26 3.95 -4.95
C PHE A 551 -26.17 3.10 -6.21
N THR A 552 -24.94 2.81 -6.66
CA THR A 552 -24.69 2.16 -7.95
C THR A 552 -25.45 0.86 -8.14
N TRP A 553 -25.58 0.06 -7.09
CA TRP A 553 -26.41 -1.15 -7.15
C TRP A 553 -27.87 -0.84 -7.52
N LEU A 554 -28.49 0.13 -6.85
CA LEU A 554 -29.88 0.53 -7.08
C LEU A 554 -30.06 1.23 -8.42
N ALA A 555 -29.14 2.12 -8.78
CA ALA A 555 -29.18 2.83 -10.06
C ALA A 555 -28.98 1.87 -11.24
N SER A 556 -28.08 0.90 -11.13
CA SER A 556 -27.87 -0.14 -12.14
C SER A 556 -29.02 -1.15 -12.20
N LEU A 557 -29.66 -1.46 -11.08
CA LEU A 557 -30.91 -2.24 -11.06
C LEU A 557 -32.03 -1.49 -11.78
N ALA A 558 -32.22 -0.20 -11.49
CA ALA A 558 -33.20 0.64 -12.17
C ALA A 558 -32.92 0.70 -13.68
N SER A 559 -31.65 0.91 -14.06
CA SER A 559 -31.19 0.84 -15.46
C SER A 559 -31.58 -0.47 -16.15
N ALA A 560 -31.26 -1.62 -15.54
CA ALA A 560 -31.65 -2.92 -16.07
C ALA A 560 -33.17 -3.08 -16.18
N GLY A 561 -33.91 -2.64 -15.15
CA GLY A 561 -35.37 -2.65 -15.12
C GLY A 561 -36.00 -1.84 -16.26
N PHE A 562 -35.52 -0.62 -16.50
CA PHE A 562 -35.99 0.22 -17.61
C PHE A 562 -35.63 -0.35 -18.98
N LEU A 563 -34.45 -0.96 -19.14
CA LEU A 563 -34.09 -1.63 -20.40
C LEU A 563 -34.96 -2.86 -20.68
N VAL A 564 -35.30 -3.64 -19.64
CA VAL A 564 -36.27 -4.73 -19.77
C VAL A 564 -37.65 -4.18 -20.13
N MET A 565 -38.10 -3.12 -19.46
CA MET A 565 -39.37 -2.46 -19.75
C MET A 565 -39.42 -1.98 -21.22
N PHE A 566 -38.40 -1.26 -21.69
CA PHE A 566 -38.31 -0.80 -23.08
C PHE A 566 -38.23 -1.93 -24.09
N THR A 567 -37.61 -3.05 -23.74
CA THR A 567 -37.62 -4.25 -24.59
C THR A 567 -39.04 -4.79 -24.70
N LEU A 568 -39.74 -4.97 -23.56
CA LEU A 568 -41.09 -5.51 -23.51
C LEU A 568 -42.12 -4.61 -24.18
N THR A 569 -41.92 -3.29 -24.20
CA THR A 569 -42.75 -2.32 -24.94
C THR A 569 -42.39 -2.18 -26.41
N ALA A 570 -41.43 -2.97 -26.94
CA ALA A 570 -40.90 -2.84 -28.30
C ALA A 570 -40.30 -1.46 -28.62
N MET A 571 -39.80 -0.74 -27.60
CA MET A 571 -39.16 0.57 -27.74
C MET A 571 -37.62 0.52 -27.74
N LEU A 572 -37.02 -0.63 -27.39
CA LEU A 572 -35.56 -0.81 -27.39
C LEU A 572 -35.07 -1.40 -28.72
N GLY A 573 -34.11 -0.73 -29.37
CA GLY A 573 -33.44 -1.19 -30.59
C GLY A 573 -32.24 -2.11 -30.33
N TRP A 574 -31.85 -2.87 -31.35
CA TRP A 574 -30.69 -3.78 -31.30
C TRP A 574 -29.35 -3.09 -31.03
N ASP A 575 -29.22 -1.81 -31.41
CA ASP A 575 -28.07 -0.95 -31.13
C ASP A 575 -27.84 -0.69 -29.63
N LYS A 576 -28.88 -0.86 -28.80
CA LYS A 576 -28.87 -0.60 -27.35
C LYS A 576 -28.91 -1.87 -26.50
N VAL A 577 -28.97 -3.05 -27.11
CA VAL A 577 -29.09 -4.33 -26.40
C VAL A 577 -27.94 -4.59 -25.42
N TRP A 578 -26.74 -4.09 -25.73
CA TRP A 578 -25.54 -4.23 -24.89
C TRP A 578 -25.71 -3.58 -23.50
N ALA A 579 -26.58 -2.58 -23.38
CA ALA A 579 -26.75 -1.81 -22.15
C ALA A 579 -27.36 -2.67 -21.03
N LEU A 580 -28.16 -3.69 -21.36
CA LEU A 580 -28.82 -4.56 -20.38
C LEU A 580 -27.81 -5.45 -19.62
N PRO A 581 -27.01 -6.32 -20.28
CA PRO A 581 -25.99 -7.09 -19.59
C PRO A 581 -24.93 -6.19 -18.92
N ALA A 582 -24.63 -5.02 -19.50
CA ALA A 582 -23.74 -4.03 -18.87
C ALA A 582 -24.32 -3.48 -17.55
N SER A 583 -25.62 -3.15 -17.52
CA SER A 583 -26.31 -2.68 -16.31
C SER A 583 -26.33 -3.75 -15.23
N ILE A 584 -26.61 -5.01 -15.60
CA ILE A 584 -26.57 -6.14 -14.67
C ILE A 584 -25.16 -6.33 -14.09
N ALA A 585 -24.12 -6.23 -14.93
CA ALA A 585 -22.73 -6.34 -14.47
C ALA A 585 -22.34 -5.23 -13.46
N LEU A 586 -22.90 -4.03 -13.61
CA LEU A 586 -22.66 -2.89 -12.71
C LEU A 586 -23.39 -2.99 -11.37
N MET A 587 -24.33 -3.94 -11.22
CA MET A 587 -24.89 -4.31 -9.92
C MET A 587 -23.86 -4.99 -8.99
N ASN A 588 -22.57 -5.08 -9.38
CA ASN A 588 -21.48 -5.47 -8.48
C ASN A 588 -21.14 -4.38 -7.42
N GLY A 589 -21.74 -3.20 -7.48
CA GLY A 589 -21.48 -2.09 -6.55
C GLY A 589 -20.23 -1.27 -6.88
N SER A 590 -19.97 -1.08 -8.18
CA SER A 590 -18.87 -0.29 -8.77
C SER A 590 -18.63 1.08 -8.14
N GLY A 591 -19.65 1.73 -7.58
CA GLY A 591 -19.53 3.03 -6.90
C GLY A 591 -18.66 2.99 -5.65
N ARG A 592 -18.52 1.81 -5.03
CA ARG A 592 -17.80 1.67 -3.76
C ARG A 592 -16.29 1.53 -3.91
N SER A 593 -15.75 1.48 -5.13
CA SER A 593 -14.33 1.70 -5.42
C SER A 593 -14.13 3.20 -5.63
N ILE A 594 -14.38 3.74 -6.82
CA ILE A 594 -14.24 5.16 -7.15
C ILE A 594 -15.64 5.76 -7.31
N GLY A 595 -16.21 6.36 -6.27
CA GLY A 595 -17.56 6.95 -6.32
C GLY A 595 -18.09 7.37 -4.95
N LEU A 596 -19.27 7.99 -4.93
CA LEU A 596 -19.91 8.47 -3.69
C LEU A 596 -20.27 7.33 -2.73
N ASP A 597 -20.59 6.15 -3.25
CA ASP A 597 -20.87 4.95 -2.46
C ASP A 597 -19.72 4.55 -1.52
N TYR A 598 -18.48 4.92 -1.84
CA TYR A 598 -17.33 4.70 -0.94
C TYR A 598 -17.53 5.36 0.44
N TRP A 599 -18.19 6.53 0.47
CA TRP A 599 -18.45 7.31 1.68
C TRP A 599 -19.88 7.12 2.20
N VAL A 600 -20.86 7.19 1.31
CA VAL A 600 -22.28 7.18 1.65
C VAL A 600 -22.71 5.82 2.21
N VAL A 601 -22.29 4.72 1.59
CA VAL A 601 -22.73 3.38 2.03
C VAL A 601 -22.22 3.06 3.44
N PRO A 602 -20.93 3.21 3.78
CA PRO A 602 -20.47 2.99 5.15
C PRO A 602 -21.10 3.95 6.16
N PHE A 603 -21.33 5.21 5.78
CA PHE A 603 -22.00 6.18 6.65
C PHE A 603 -23.43 5.73 6.99
N LEU A 604 -24.21 5.31 5.99
CA LEU A 604 -25.56 4.79 6.20
C LEU A 604 -25.56 3.50 7.01
N GLN A 605 -24.65 2.55 6.69
CA GLN A 605 -24.51 1.30 7.44
C GLN A 605 -24.20 1.57 8.91
N LYS A 606 -23.28 2.51 9.19
CA LYS A 606 -22.95 2.90 10.56
C LYS A 606 -24.13 3.58 11.25
N THR A 607 -24.77 4.55 10.60
CA THR A 607 -25.84 5.35 11.22
C THR A 607 -27.09 4.52 11.48
N ALA A 608 -27.55 3.76 10.47
CA ALA A 608 -28.68 2.85 10.61
C ALA A 608 -28.34 1.67 11.53
N GLY A 609 -27.11 1.17 11.47
CA GLY A 609 -26.62 0.11 12.35
C GLY A 609 -26.56 0.55 13.81
N ASP A 610 -25.97 1.71 14.10
CA ASP A 610 -25.93 2.29 15.45
C ASP A 610 -27.35 2.55 16.00
N TRP A 611 -28.28 2.97 15.13
CA TRP A 611 -29.68 3.18 15.50
C TRP A 611 -30.40 1.86 15.80
N TRP A 612 -30.20 0.83 15.00
CA TRP A 612 -30.92 -0.45 15.10
C TRP A 612 -30.30 -1.43 16.11
N TYR A 613 -28.97 -1.52 16.15
CA TYR A 613 -28.21 -2.47 16.98
C TYR A 613 -27.53 -1.82 18.19
N GLY A 614 -27.47 -0.49 18.27
CA GLY A 614 -26.69 0.22 19.27
C GLY A 614 -25.20 0.32 18.92
N LYS A 615 -24.43 0.99 19.80
CA LYS A 615 -22.97 1.14 19.63
C LYS A 615 -22.24 0.06 20.40
N GLU A 616 -21.34 -0.66 19.73
CA GLU A 616 -20.42 -1.59 20.37
C GLU A 616 -19.53 -0.82 21.37
N ARG A 617 -19.40 -1.34 22.59
CA ARG A 617 -18.54 -0.78 23.65
C ARG A 617 -17.62 -1.88 24.16
N ALA A 618 -16.38 -1.52 24.46
CA ALA A 618 -15.45 -2.42 25.14
C ALA A 618 -15.96 -2.65 26.58
N ILE A 619 -16.42 -3.86 26.88
CA ILE A 619 -17.04 -4.24 28.16
C ILE A 619 -15.96 -4.62 29.19
N TYR A 620 -15.05 -3.68 29.49
CA TYR A 620 -14.05 -3.89 30.55
C TYR A 620 -14.25 -2.94 31.74
N LYS A 621 -14.92 -1.79 31.56
CA LYS A 621 -15.10 -0.76 32.61
C LYS A 621 -16.42 -0.87 33.39
N ASP A 622 -17.29 -1.83 33.06
CA ASP A 622 -18.62 -1.92 33.67
C ASP A 622 -18.64 -2.66 35.02
N PHE A 623 -17.57 -3.37 35.40
CA PHE A 623 -17.51 -4.07 36.69
C PHE A 623 -17.33 -3.12 37.89
N ASP A 624 -16.63 -2.00 37.72
CA ASP A 624 -16.43 -1.02 38.79
C ASP A 624 -17.70 -0.18 39.07
N GLN A 625 -18.57 -0.01 38.07
CA GLN A 625 -19.81 0.76 38.25
C GLN A 625 -20.90 -0.03 39.00
N VAL A 626 -20.82 -1.36 39.02
CA VAL A 626 -21.74 -2.20 39.81
C VAL A 626 -21.32 -2.27 41.28
N ALA A 627 -20.03 -2.16 41.59
CA ALA A 627 -19.52 -2.15 42.97
C ALA A 627 -19.78 -0.83 43.73
N ALA A 628 -20.11 0.26 43.02
CA ALA A 628 -20.29 1.60 43.59
C ALA A 628 -21.76 1.99 43.89
N LYS A 629 -22.68 1.03 44.06
CA LYS A 629 -24.01 1.33 44.63
C LYS A 629 -23.99 1.08 46.14
N PRO A 630 -24.08 2.10 47.00
CA PRO A 630 -24.27 1.88 48.43
C PRO A 630 -25.67 1.28 48.66
N HIS A 631 -25.72 0.14 49.35
CA HIS A 631 -26.95 -0.40 49.93
C HIS A 631 -27.51 0.62 50.92
N SER A 632 -28.50 1.40 50.49
CA SER A 632 -29.33 2.21 51.38
C SER A 632 -30.51 1.38 51.88
N GLY A 633 -30.56 1.20 53.20
CA GLY A 633 -31.82 1.11 53.94
C GLY A 633 -32.27 -0.28 54.41
N SER A 634 -31.65 -0.80 55.47
CA SER A 634 -32.40 -1.54 56.49
C SER A 634 -33.36 -0.56 57.18
N LYS A 635 -34.66 -0.75 57.00
CA LYS A 635 -35.66 -0.07 57.85
C LYS A 635 -35.78 -0.85 59.16
N ASP A 636 -35.40 -0.17 60.24
CA ASP A 636 -35.79 -0.53 61.61
C ASP A 636 -37.31 -0.55 61.73
N MET A 637 -37.82 -1.64 62.31
CA MET A 637 -39.15 -1.75 62.88
C MET A 637 -39.10 -1.26 64.33
N SER A 638 -39.83 -0.19 64.65
CA SER A 638 -40.38 0.03 65.99
C SER A 638 -41.49 1.08 65.98
N ALA A 639 -42.61 0.72 66.63
CA ALA A 639 -43.82 1.48 66.96
C ALA A 639 -44.86 1.66 65.84
#